data_AF-A0A932PG24-F1
#
_entry.id   AF-A0A932PG24-F1
#
_cell.length_a   1.000
_cell.length_b   1.000
_cell.length_c   1.000
_cell.angle_alpha   90.00
_cell.angle_beta   90.00
_cell.angle_gamma   90.00
#
_symmetry.space_group_name_H-M   'P 1'
#
loop_
_entity.id
_entity.type
_entity.pdbx_description
1 polymer ?
#
loop_
_entity_poly.entity_id
_entity_poly.type
_entity_poly.pdbx_seq_one_letter_code
_entity_poly.pdbx_strand_id
1 'polypeptide(L)'
;MLSIIAKKRIQLGLALLVGLSAALTGCGIIGGDHSSNSVVVSPSSAEVRAGDTLQFSAQVNGGGNAPTAGSAPTGGPGPDGHRKNFMGKVQAQSNADAQVQWSVNGIAGGNATVGTISDAGLYTAPAALPDPTSVQVTATNVADMTSGDAAVTLENPVPAVQSVQPDPVNVGAVTLTVNGSKFVKGAQVFWKSTALTTTFVSASKLTATGTAAQSDIGKVPITVKNPDPGAVTSKTAYSLTVNAPLNIQVKVTPATAQVRTGVKQQFSATVTGTSNTAVTWSVSGVAGGNATLGMVDTGGMYTAPASVPNSNPVSVTATSVADSRAAASGAATIFNPVPVLTAVAPTTVNVGNFTLTATGSKFVNGAVVVFGGQFLTTTFNNSTQLTASGTATDQQVGTVQVTVQNPNPGSANSNALPVQVSAQGNQVTAAAAARFLEQSSWGPTQQTIAQVQGAGFKGFLTQQFSAPAVSYKTPGPNDDLRFVQKQFFVNAAQGQDQLRQRVAFALNEIMVVSARKIGDPSAFSLWMNMMQTDSFGNFSTLLKDVTLSPAMGNYLDMANNDGCNGCSPNENYAREVMQLFTIGLVQLNPDGTPQTDGSGNPIPTYSQDTIEGFAHTFTGWSYPPQPGKSPQFYSDRYYSGPMLPFDNHHDKGAKLLLNGVSLSAGGTAQADLDAALANIFNHPNVGPFISKQLIQKLVMSNPSPDYVSRVAQVFNDNGSGVRGDMKAVISAILLDPEARRGDDPAQVQSSDGHLKEPLLQMISVMRALNATTDGDNLMYYGSDMRQEPFNSTTVFNFYPPNYVIPGTQLLGPEFKILNTSTTISRINFVNDIVYGSVGQNTKTDISSYVAVAGDVNKLLDLVSSVMLHGQMSDSMRSTLVSTITPITDTKRRAKAALYLVGSSSQAQVQH
;
A
#
# COMPACT_ATOMS: atom_id res chain seq x y z
N MET A 1 24.49 -25.84 -36.27
CA MET A 1 23.66 -27.02 -36.61
C MET A 1 22.50 -26.54 -37.46
N LEU A 2 22.40 -27.10 -38.67
CA LEU A 2 21.34 -26.98 -39.71
C LEU A 2 20.98 -25.57 -40.21
N SER A 3 20.89 -25.26 -41.51
CA SER A 3 21.18 -25.95 -42.79
C SER A 3 21.12 -24.84 -43.88
N ILE A 4 22.20 -24.48 -44.60
CA ILE A 4 22.63 -24.94 -45.97
C ILE A 4 21.56 -24.63 -47.05
N ILE A 5 21.80 -23.84 -48.11
CA ILE A 5 22.39 -24.15 -49.46
C ILE A 5 22.32 -22.83 -50.27
N ALA A 6 23.17 -22.40 -51.23
CA ALA A 6 24.55 -22.63 -51.71
C ALA A 6 24.76 -21.63 -52.90
N LYS A 7 25.87 -20.86 -52.96
CA LYS A 7 27.06 -20.97 -53.87
C LYS A 7 26.80 -20.75 -55.38
N LYS A 8 27.69 -20.17 -56.21
CA LYS A 8 28.96 -19.41 -56.12
C LYS A 8 29.37 -19.02 -57.57
N ARG A 9 29.95 -17.82 -57.74
CA ARG A 9 31.15 -17.39 -58.52
C ARG A 9 31.47 -17.92 -59.94
N ILE A 10 31.97 -17.00 -60.79
CA ILE A 10 33.26 -16.95 -61.56
C ILE A 10 33.37 -15.47 -62.04
N GLN A 11 34.34 -14.58 -61.72
CA GLN A 11 35.80 -14.43 -61.93
C GLN A 11 36.31 -14.18 -63.39
N LEU A 12 36.77 -12.95 -63.66
CA LEU A 12 38.15 -12.48 -64.04
C LEU A 12 38.62 -12.76 -65.49
N GLY A 13 38.90 -11.71 -66.30
CA GLY A 13 40.27 -11.24 -66.65
C GLY A 13 40.63 -11.68 -68.10
N LEU A 14 41.53 -11.13 -68.90
CA LEU A 14 42.46 -9.99 -68.93
C LEU A 14 42.99 -9.87 -70.40
N ALA A 15 43.53 -8.70 -70.73
CA ALA A 15 44.22 -8.18 -71.93
C ALA A 15 45.18 -9.04 -72.80
N LEU A 16 45.51 -8.46 -73.97
CA LEU A 16 46.79 -8.37 -74.75
C LEU A 16 46.58 -8.70 -76.26
N LEU A 17 47.30 -8.21 -77.28
CA LEU A 17 48.20 -7.08 -77.60
C LEU A 17 48.75 -7.34 -79.03
N VAL A 18 49.40 -6.33 -79.64
CA VAL A 18 50.33 -6.36 -80.82
C VAL A 18 49.67 -6.38 -82.20
N GLY A 19 50.02 -5.53 -83.19
CA GLY A 19 51.01 -4.46 -83.29
C GLY A 19 51.29 -4.10 -84.77
N LEU A 20 51.79 -2.86 -84.99
CA LEU A 20 52.75 -2.37 -86.01
C LEU A 20 52.55 -2.73 -87.52
N SER A 21 52.84 -1.93 -88.54
CA SER A 21 53.36 -0.56 -88.77
C SER A 21 53.61 -0.39 -90.28
N ALA A 22 53.67 0.86 -90.75
CA ALA A 22 54.37 1.36 -91.96
C ALA A 22 53.71 1.11 -93.34
N ALA A 23 53.94 1.89 -94.40
CA ALA A 23 54.34 3.29 -94.65
C ALA A 23 54.45 3.44 -96.18
N LEU A 24 54.19 4.65 -96.71
CA LEU A 24 54.70 5.19 -98.01
C LEU A 24 54.19 4.47 -99.30
N THR A 25 54.02 5.04 -100.49
CA THR A 25 54.59 6.20 -101.20
C THR A 25 53.87 6.35 -102.56
N GLY A 26 53.97 7.54 -103.19
CA GLY A 26 53.96 7.69 -104.67
C GLY A 26 52.66 8.30 -105.24
N CYS A 27 52.56 9.61 -105.49
CA CYS A 27 53.14 10.40 -106.60
C CYS A 27 52.55 10.06 -107.98
N GLY A 28 51.91 11.03 -108.64
CA GLY A 28 51.36 10.91 -109.99
C GLY A 28 50.76 12.21 -110.50
N ILE A 29 51.58 12.98 -111.21
CA ILE A 29 51.38 14.27 -111.88
C ILE A 29 50.38 14.17 -113.05
N ILE A 30 49.40 15.09 -113.18
CA ILE A 30 48.87 15.71 -114.44
C ILE A 30 48.14 17.01 -113.99
N GLY A 31 48.53 18.25 -114.30
CA GLY A 31 48.57 18.90 -115.61
C GLY A 31 47.23 19.62 -115.89
N GLY A 32 47.13 20.93 -115.65
CA GLY A 32 45.93 21.72 -115.97
C GLY A 32 45.98 23.16 -115.45
N ASP A 33 46.43 24.08 -116.31
CA ASP A 33 46.43 25.53 -116.10
C ASP A 33 45.02 26.10 -116.39
N HIS A 34 44.35 26.57 -115.35
CA HIS A 34 43.22 27.50 -115.45
C HIS A 34 43.33 28.46 -114.26
N SER A 35 43.70 29.72 -114.52
CA SER A 35 43.64 30.79 -113.53
C SER A 35 42.17 31.12 -113.21
N SER A 36 41.57 30.38 -112.28
CA SER A 36 40.27 30.69 -111.66
C SER A 36 40.48 31.73 -110.55
N ASN A 37 39.70 32.81 -110.55
CA ASN A 37 39.62 33.71 -109.40
C ASN A 37 39.24 32.89 -108.15
N SER A 38 39.95 33.09 -107.04
CA SER A 38 39.71 32.39 -105.78
C SER A 38 39.78 33.34 -104.58
N VAL A 39 38.93 33.08 -103.57
CA VAL A 39 38.93 33.77 -102.27
C VAL A 39 39.48 32.80 -101.23
N VAL A 40 40.47 33.23 -100.46
CA VAL A 40 41.07 32.44 -99.37
C VAL A 40 40.77 33.11 -98.04
N VAL A 41 40.12 32.39 -97.12
CA VAL A 41 39.87 32.83 -95.74
C VAL A 41 40.97 32.28 -94.82
N SER A 42 41.53 33.16 -93.98
CA SER A 42 42.57 32.83 -93.00
C SER A 42 42.16 33.27 -91.59
N PRO A 43 42.28 32.40 -90.56
CA PRO A 43 42.67 31.00 -90.67
C PRO A 43 41.60 30.15 -91.38
N SER A 44 41.98 29.06 -92.06
CA SER A 44 41.05 28.16 -92.76
C SER A 44 40.27 27.23 -91.83
N SER A 45 40.70 27.11 -90.57
CA SER A 45 39.92 26.51 -89.49
C SER A 45 40.35 27.06 -88.13
N ALA A 46 39.46 27.00 -87.14
CA ALA A 46 39.76 27.41 -85.77
C ALA A 46 38.87 26.75 -84.71
N GLU A 47 39.35 26.76 -83.46
CA GLU A 47 38.56 26.40 -82.27
C GLU A 47 38.28 27.68 -81.46
N VAL A 48 37.02 27.93 -81.13
CA VAL A 48 36.60 29.13 -80.39
C VAL A 48 35.67 28.73 -79.26
N ARG A 49 35.92 29.19 -78.04
CA ARG A 49 35.03 28.91 -76.91
C ARG A 49 33.78 29.78 -76.96
N ALA A 50 32.67 29.24 -76.48
CA ALA A 50 31.41 29.97 -76.40
C ALA A 50 31.59 31.34 -75.70
N GLY A 51 31.20 32.41 -76.40
CA GLY A 51 31.34 33.81 -75.96
C GLY A 51 32.69 34.48 -76.23
N ASP A 52 33.68 33.78 -76.79
CA ASP A 52 34.96 34.38 -77.21
C ASP A 52 34.91 34.85 -78.68
N THR A 53 35.88 35.68 -79.09
CA THR A 53 35.98 36.21 -80.45
C THR A 53 37.24 35.74 -81.16
N LEU A 54 37.19 35.66 -82.50
CA LEU A 54 38.32 35.32 -83.36
C LEU A 54 38.30 36.15 -84.65
N GLN A 55 39.45 36.66 -85.04
CA GLN A 55 39.59 37.47 -86.25
C GLN A 55 39.87 36.59 -87.48
N PHE A 56 39.06 36.74 -88.52
CA PHE A 56 39.27 36.19 -89.86
C PHE A 56 39.69 37.30 -90.84
N SER A 57 40.38 36.91 -91.90
CA SER A 57 40.77 37.78 -93.02
C SER A 57 40.55 37.04 -94.34
N ALA A 58 40.21 37.76 -95.42
CA ALA A 58 39.99 37.19 -96.74
C ALA A 58 40.92 37.85 -97.78
N GLN A 59 41.48 37.06 -98.69
CA GLN A 59 42.32 37.53 -99.81
C GLN A 59 41.70 37.08 -101.15
N VAL A 60 41.53 38.00 -102.11
CA VAL A 60 40.96 37.78 -103.46
C VAL A 60 42.08 37.90 -104.50
N ASN A 61 42.26 36.90 -105.39
CA ASN A 61 43.35 36.88 -106.39
C ASN A 61 42.85 36.86 -107.86
N GLY A 62 43.14 37.92 -108.67
CA GLY A 62 42.99 37.93 -110.16
C GLY A 62 42.94 39.29 -110.92
N GLY A 63 44.00 39.63 -111.68
CA GLY A 63 43.98 40.35 -112.99
C GLY A 63 44.02 41.90 -113.12
N GLY A 64 45.18 42.50 -113.45
CA GLY A 64 45.26 43.81 -114.13
C GLY A 64 46.61 44.57 -114.12
N ASN A 65 47.33 44.54 -115.25
CA ASN A 65 48.50 45.36 -115.67
C ASN A 65 49.87 45.22 -114.95
N ALA A 66 50.84 44.66 -115.68
CA ALA A 66 52.27 44.71 -115.37
C ALA A 66 52.89 46.05 -115.80
N PRO A 67 53.95 46.52 -115.10
CA PRO A 67 55.20 46.77 -115.84
C PRO A 67 56.49 46.36 -115.08
N THR A 68 57.35 45.70 -115.87
CA THR A 68 58.83 45.80 -115.98
C THR A 68 59.78 45.63 -114.79
N ALA A 69 60.82 44.85 -115.09
CA ALA A 69 61.94 44.40 -114.28
C ALA A 69 62.92 45.49 -113.80
N GLY A 70 63.63 45.18 -112.70
CA GLY A 70 64.79 45.92 -112.21
C GLY A 70 65.53 45.19 -111.08
N SER A 71 66.44 44.29 -111.47
CA SER A 71 67.76 43.99 -110.87
C SER A 71 68.01 44.10 -109.35
N ALA A 72 68.52 42.98 -108.81
CA ALA A 72 69.33 42.88 -107.58
C ALA A 72 70.63 43.73 -107.65
N PRO A 73 71.33 43.98 -106.51
CA PRO A 73 72.47 43.12 -106.14
C PRO A 73 72.54 42.81 -104.62
N THR A 74 72.71 41.55 -104.21
CA THR A 74 73.98 40.85 -103.83
C THR A 74 74.79 41.47 -102.67
N GLY A 75 75.08 40.67 -101.64
CA GLY A 75 76.22 40.95 -100.75
C GLY A 75 76.32 40.20 -99.42
N GLY A 76 76.71 38.91 -99.45
CA GLY A 76 77.81 38.32 -98.64
C GLY A 76 77.76 38.24 -97.09
N PRO A 77 78.65 37.44 -96.47
CA PRO A 77 78.32 36.62 -95.27
C PRO A 77 79.15 36.90 -94.00
N GLY A 78 78.70 36.43 -92.84
CA GLY A 78 79.50 36.32 -91.60
C GLY A 78 78.65 36.11 -90.33
N PRO A 79 79.14 35.40 -89.29
CA PRO A 79 78.35 34.38 -88.59
C PRO A 79 77.94 34.71 -87.14
N ASP A 80 77.15 33.78 -86.60
CA ASP A 80 76.85 33.49 -85.19
C ASP A 80 75.87 34.37 -84.41
N GLY A 81 74.74 33.72 -84.10
CA GLY A 81 74.42 33.44 -82.71
C GLY A 81 73.78 34.58 -81.92
N HIS A 82 72.46 34.68 -81.99
CA HIS A 82 71.53 34.48 -80.86
C HIS A 82 70.16 35.06 -81.20
N ARG A 83 69.15 34.18 -81.20
CA ARG A 83 67.75 34.51 -81.47
C ARG A 83 67.17 35.41 -80.37
N LYS A 84 66.89 36.66 -80.73
CA LYS A 84 65.85 37.50 -80.14
C LYS A 84 65.22 38.34 -81.25
N ASN A 85 63.96 38.11 -81.57
CA ASN A 85 63.06 39.03 -82.30
C ASN A 85 61.72 38.90 -81.55
N PHE A 86 61.19 39.85 -80.79
CA PHE A 86 61.08 41.30 -80.96
C PHE A 86 60.51 41.73 -82.32
N MET A 87 59.30 42.30 -82.22
CA MET A 87 58.71 43.36 -83.03
C MET A 87 58.51 43.14 -84.53
N GLY A 88 57.30 43.47 -84.96
CA GLY A 88 56.98 43.77 -86.34
C GLY A 88 55.57 44.33 -86.45
N LYS A 89 55.38 45.60 -86.03
CA LYS A 89 54.29 46.41 -86.57
C LYS A 89 54.44 46.38 -88.08
N VAL A 90 53.54 45.71 -88.78
CA VAL A 90 53.33 45.92 -90.21
C VAL A 90 52.22 46.96 -90.31
N GLN A 91 52.61 48.20 -90.51
CA GLN A 91 51.72 49.24 -90.99
C GLN A 91 51.63 49.14 -92.52
N ALA A 92 50.42 49.40 -93.02
CA ALA A 92 50.06 49.74 -94.39
C ALA A 92 50.11 48.61 -95.45
N GLN A 93 48.94 48.02 -95.71
CA GLN A 93 48.30 48.23 -97.00
C GLN A 93 46.77 48.28 -96.80
N SER A 94 46.25 49.47 -96.50
CA SER A 94 44.84 49.75 -96.61
C SER A 94 44.49 49.78 -98.10
N ASN A 95 44.12 48.64 -98.66
CA ASN A 95 43.27 48.64 -99.85
C ASN A 95 41.84 48.74 -99.34
N ALA A 96 41.45 49.98 -99.02
CA ALA A 96 40.08 50.40 -99.14
C ALA A 96 39.73 50.33 -100.64
N ASP A 97 39.42 49.13 -101.09
CA ASP A 97 38.52 48.91 -102.20
C ASP A 97 37.72 47.69 -101.80
N ALA A 98 36.46 47.97 -101.44
CA ALA A 98 35.43 46.98 -101.20
C ALA A 98 35.53 45.87 -102.22
N GLN A 99 35.28 44.60 -101.84
CA GLN A 99 34.25 43.75 -102.44
C GLN A 99 34.19 42.37 -101.72
N VAL A 100 34.04 42.25 -100.38
CA VAL A 100 33.77 40.93 -99.72
C VAL A 100 32.67 41.04 -98.66
N GLN A 101 31.71 40.12 -98.66
CA GLN A 101 30.67 39.98 -97.63
C GLN A 101 30.89 38.74 -96.76
N TRP A 102 30.78 38.90 -95.44
CA TRP A 102 30.95 37.82 -94.48
C TRP A 102 29.63 37.20 -94.06
N SER A 103 29.60 35.87 -93.96
CA SER A 103 28.47 35.13 -93.43
C SER A 103 28.93 34.02 -92.49
N VAL A 104 28.05 33.60 -91.58
CA VAL A 104 28.25 32.42 -90.71
C VAL A 104 27.14 31.42 -91.00
N ASN A 105 27.49 30.20 -91.39
CA ASN A 105 26.57 29.17 -91.87
C ASN A 105 25.60 29.71 -92.95
N GLY A 106 26.11 30.54 -93.86
CA GLY A 106 25.33 31.18 -94.93
C GLY A 106 24.45 32.37 -94.52
N ILE A 107 24.47 32.78 -93.24
CA ILE A 107 23.73 33.95 -92.74
C ILE A 107 24.65 35.17 -92.77
N ALA A 108 24.34 36.17 -93.60
CA ALA A 108 25.12 37.41 -93.68
C ALA A 108 25.25 38.08 -92.31
N GLY A 109 26.48 38.37 -91.88
CA GLY A 109 26.81 38.88 -90.54
C GLY A 109 26.57 37.91 -89.36
N GLY A 110 25.99 36.73 -89.62
CA GLY A 110 25.64 35.72 -88.60
C GLY A 110 24.46 36.10 -87.71
N ASN A 111 24.23 35.32 -86.64
CA ASN A 111 23.18 35.57 -85.65
C ASN A 111 23.54 35.04 -84.26
N ALA A 112 22.67 35.23 -83.27
CA ALA A 112 22.92 34.80 -81.88
C ALA A 112 23.06 33.28 -81.68
N THR A 113 22.63 32.46 -82.65
CA THR A 113 22.64 30.98 -82.56
C THR A 113 23.93 30.40 -83.10
N VAL A 114 24.43 30.88 -84.24
CA VAL A 114 25.66 30.37 -84.88
C VAL A 114 26.87 31.27 -84.63
N GLY A 115 26.67 32.40 -83.95
CA GLY A 115 27.66 33.46 -83.77
C GLY A 115 27.52 34.53 -84.85
N THR A 116 28.06 35.72 -84.56
CA THR A 116 28.04 36.87 -85.46
C THR A 116 29.43 37.15 -86.00
N ILE A 117 29.52 37.68 -87.20
CA ILE A 117 30.79 38.14 -87.79
C ILE A 117 30.63 39.57 -88.29
N SER A 118 31.57 40.44 -87.94
CA SER A 118 31.55 41.83 -88.42
C SER A 118 32.01 41.94 -89.87
N ASP A 119 31.73 43.07 -90.52
CA ASP A 119 32.22 43.37 -91.87
C ASP A 119 33.76 43.36 -91.96
N ALA A 120 34.45 43.56 -90.83
CA ALA A 120 35.90 43.46 -90.72
C ALA A 120 36.40 42.01 -90.52
N GLY A 121 35.53 41.00 -90.47
CA GLY A 121 35.88 39.59 -90.29
C GLY A 121 36.05 39.15 -88.83
N LEU A 122 35.63 39.94 -87.83
CA LEU A 122 35.71 39.53 -86.42
C LEU A 122 34.51 38.65 -86.06
N TYR A 123 34.73 37.35 -85.90
CA TYR A 123 33.73 36.38 -85.47
C TYR A 123 33.58 36.39 -83.95
N THR A 124 32.34 36.35 -83.46
CA THR A 124 31.97 36.22 -82.05
C THR A 124 31.15 34.95 -81.86
N ALA A 125 31.69 34.00 -81.09
CA ALA A 125 31.01 32.75 -80.81
C ALA A 125 29.74 32.98 -79.97
N PRO A 126 28.66 32.21 -80.20
CA PRO A 126 27.44 32.32 -79.42
C PRO A 126 27.69 31.93 -77.95
N ALA A 127 26.92 32.52 -77.03
CA ALA A 127 27.06 32.25 -75.59
C ALA A 127 26.62 30.83 -75.19
N ALA A 128 25.79 30.20 -76.01
CA ALA A 128 25.42 28.79 -75.92
C ALA A 128 25.86 28.07 -77.20
N LEU A 129 26.34 26.84 -77.07
CA LEU A 129 26.79 26.07 -78.22
C LEU A 129 25.61 25.68 -79.13
N PRO A 130 25.71 25.90 -80.45
CA PRO A 130 24.74 25.39 -81.42
C PRO A 130 24.90 23.88 -81.62
N ASP A 131 23.89 23.26 -82.23
CA ASP A 131 23.93 21.86 -82.67
C ASP A 131 23.77 21.80 -84.20
N PRO A 132 24.77 21.34 -84.97
CA PRO A 132 26.08 20.85 -84.54
C PRO A 132 27.01 21.98 -84.03
N THR A 133 27.98 21.63 -83.18
CA THR A 133 28.94 22.58 -82.57
C THR A 133 30.02 23.09 -83.55
N SER A 134 29.84 22.86 -84.85
CA SER A 134 30.71 23.37 -85.92
C SER A 134 29.95 24.39 -86.74
N VAL A 135 30.53 25.57 -86.95
CA VAL A 135 30.00 26.60 -87.84
C VAL A 135 31.03 26.94 -88.93
N GLN A 136 30.56 27.41 -90.07
CA GLN A 136 31.36 27.75 -91.23
C GLN A 136 31.31 29.27 -91.43
N VAL A 137 32.46 29.92 -91.41
CA VAL A 137 32.60 31.34 -91.72
C VAL A 137 32.97 31.46 -93.19
N THR A 138 32.17 32.17 -93.96
CA THR A 138 32.36 32.32 -95.41
C THR A 138 32.59 33.79 -95.76
N ALA A 139 33.64 34.08 -96.53
CA ALA A 139 33.84 35.36 -97.18
C ALA A 139 33.52 35.22 -98.67
N THR A 140 32.56 36.01 -99.16
CA THR A 140 32.12 35.99 -100.56
C THR A 140 32.52 37.29 -101.25
N ASN A 141 33.30 37.21 -102.32
CA ASN A 141 33.63 38.35 -103.16
C ASN A 141 32.35 38.87 -103.84
N VAL A 142 31.99 40.14 -103.64
CA VAL A 142 30.75 40.69 -104.22
C VAL A 142 30.87 41.01 -105.72
N ALA A 143 32.08 40.97 -106.30
CA ALA A 143 32.30 41.26 -107.71
C ALA A 143 31.89 40.10 -108.62
N ASP A 144 32.33 38.90 -108.25
CA ASP A 144 32.23 37.69 -109.07
C ASP A 144 31.57 36.52 -108.32
N MET A 145 31.11 36.76 -107.09
CA MET A 145 30.44 35.79 -106.23
C MET A 145 31.30 34.57 -105.87
N THR A 146 32.62 34.62 -106.09
CA THR A 146 33.53 33.58 -105.61
C THR A 146 33.66 33.66 -104.09
N SER A 147 33.72 32.52 -103.39
CA SER A 147 33.79 32.48 -101.92
C SER A 147 34.89 31.58 -101.39
N GLY A 148 35.32 31.87 -100.17
CA GLY A 148 36.24 31.05 -99.39
C GLY A 148 35.65 30.78 -98.01
N ASP A 149 35.89 29.59 -97.48
CA ASP A 149 35.30 29.11 -96.23
C ASP A 149 36.35 28.81 -95.16
N ALA A 150 35.97 29.01 -93.90
CA ALA A 150 36.72 28.58 -92.73
C ALA A 150 35.81 27.80 -91.76
N ALA A 151 36.26 26.63 -91.32
CA ALA A 151 35.52 25.82 -90.36
C ALA A 151 35.87 26.22 -88.91
N VAL A 152 34.86 26.52 -88.10
CA VAL A 152 35.00 26.90 -86.69
C VAL A 152 34.34 25.85 -85.80
N THR A 153 35.13 25.20 -84.95
CA THR A 153 34.61 24.29 -83.92
C THR A 153 34.41 25.07 -82.63
N LEU A 154 33.21 24.99 -82.07
CA LEU A 154 32.83 25.71 -80.86
C LEU A 154 32.96 24.82 -79.61
N GLU A 155 33.69 25.31 -78.62
CA GLU A 155 33.98 24.61 -77.36
C GLU A 155 33.22 25.19 -76.17
N ASN A 156 32.93 24.37 -75.15
CA ASN A 156 32.32 24.83 -73.90
C ASN A 156 33.20 25.88 -73.21
N PRO A 157 32.59 26.86 -72.51
CA PRO A 157 33.36 27.89 -71.82
C PRO A 157 34.12 27.30 -70.63
N VAL A 158 35.20 27.97 -70.20
CA VAL A 158 35.93 27.58 -68.98
C VAL A 158 35.08 27.97 -67.75
N PRO A 159 34.71 27.02 -66.86
CA PRO A 159 33.89 27.32 -65.69
C PRO A 159 34.71 28.08 -64.62
N ALA A 160 34.03 28.85 -63.77
CA ALA A 160 34.67 29.51 -62.62
C ALA A 160 33.83 29.30 -61.35
N VAL A 161 34.50 28.97 -60.24
CA VAL A 161 33.86 28.80 -58.92
C VAL A 161 34.06 30.06 -58.08
N GLN A 162 32.98 30.58 -57.50
CA GLN A 162 33.01 31.79 -56.67
C GLN A 162 32.83 31.48 -55.18
N SER A 163 31.89 30.60 -54.83
CA SER A 163 31.66 30.20 -53.44
C SER A 163 31.11 28.78 -53.33
N VAL A 164 31.37 28.15 -52.19
CA VAL A 164 30.82 26.84 -51.83
C VAL A 164 30.17 26.96 -50.45
N GLN A 165 28.97 26.41 -50.28
CA GLN A 165 28.24 26.44 -49.01
C GLN A 165 27.67 25.07 -48.66
N PRO A 166 27.75 24.61 -47.39
CA PRO A 166 28.41 25.29 -46.26
C PRO A 166 29.96 25.26 -46.36
N ASP A 167 30.63 26.31 -45.85
CA ASP A 167 32.09 26.38 -45.56
C ASP A 167 32.25 27.04 -44.18
N PRO A 168 32.78 26.36 -43.13
CA PRO A 168 33.38 25.03 -43.12
C PRO A 168 32.38 23.86 -43.18
N VAL A 169 32.87 22.65 -43.46
CA VAL A 169 32.17 21.36 -43.28
C VAL A 169 32.90 20.46 -42.29
N ASN A 170 32.25 19.43 -41.75
CA ASN A 170 32.88 18.44 -40.87
C ASN A 170 33.16 17.13 -41.63
N VAL A 171 34.09 16.30 -41.14
CA VAL A 171 34.27 14.91 -41.60
C VAL A 171 32.93 14.16 -41.55
N GLY A 172 32.55 13.50 -42.65
CA GLY A 172 31.26 12.83 -42.82
C GLY A 172 30.58 13.14 -44.17
N ALA A 173 29.31 12.75 -44.32
CA ALA A 173 28.54 13.05 -45.52
C ALA A 173 28.32 14.56 -45.69
N VAL A 174 28.48 15.07 -46.92
CA VAL A 174 28.37 16.50 -47.24
C VAL A 174 27.46 16.75 -48.43
N THR A 175 26.70 17.85 -48.36
CA THR A 175 25.91 18.40 -49.46
C THR A 175 26.35 19.84 -49.67
N LEU A 176 26.88 20.13 -50.86
CA LEU A 176 27.46 21.42 -51.23
C LEU A 176 26.59 22.13 -52.24
N THR A 177 26.43 23.43 -52.05
CA THR A 177 25.95 24.37 -53.06
C THR A 177 27.15 25.12 -53.61
N VAL A 178 27.43 24.96 -54.91
CA VAL A 178 28.57 25.60 -55.59
C VAL A 178 28.04 26.73 -56.48
N ASN A 179 28.36 27.97 -56.13
CA ASN A 179 28.00 29.15 -56.92
C ASN A 179 29.20 29.61 -57.75
N GLY A 180 28.96 30.04 -58.98
CA GLY A 180 30.01 30.41 -59.92
C GLY A 180 29.46 30.98 -61.23
N SER A 181 30.19 30.80 -62.31
CA SER A 181 29.78 31.21 -63.65
C SER A 181 30.26 30.25 -64.72
N LYS A 182 29.63 30.33 -65.91
CA LYS A 182 29.97 29.53 -67.10
C LYS A 182 29.83 28.01 -66.88
N PHE A 183 28.93 27.58 -66.00
CA PHE A 183 28.58 26.16 -65.89
C PHE A 183 27.65 25.76 -67.03
N VAL A 184 27.78 24.54 -67.52
CA VAL A 184 26.89 23.99 -68.56
C VAL A 184 26.21 22.72 -68.09
N LYS A 185 25.15 22.29 -68.77
CA LYS A 185 24.49 21.02 -68.48
C LYS A 185 25.49 19.87 -68.65
N GLY A 186 25.66 19.06 -67.61
CA GLY A 186 26.70 18.02 -67.55
C GLY A 186 27.99 18.44 -66.84
N ALA A 187 28.08 19.69 -66.35
CA ALA A 187 29.18 20.12 -65.48
C ALA A 187 29.25 19.28 -64.19
N GLN A 188 30.46 18.98 -63.76
CA GLN A 188 30.72 18.11 -62.61
C GLN A 188 31.61 18.82 -61.58
N VAL A 189 31.18 18.79 -60.32
CA VAL A 189 31.96 19.30 -59.17
C VAL A 189 32.96 18.22 -58.75
N PHE A 190 34.19 18.62 -58.49
CA PHE A 190 35.26 17.76 -58.01
C PHE A 190 35.69 18.19 -56.61
N TRP A 191 35.75 17.21 -55.70
CA TRP A 191 36.39 17.31 -54.40
C TRP A 191 37.81 16.74 -54.54
N LYS A 192 38.83 17.62 -54.55
CA LYS A 192 40.18 17.27 -55.04
C LYS A 192 40.09 16.75 -56.48
N SER A 193 40.47 15.49 -56.71
CA SER A 193 40.37 14.81 -58.00
C SER A 193 39.14 13.91 -58.13
N THR A 194 38.29 13.83 -57.10
CA THR A 194 37.13 12.92 -57.08
C THR A 194 35.88 13.66 -57.53
N ALA A 195 35.22 13.13 -58.57
CA ALA A 195 33.93 13.63 -59.02
C ALA A 195 32.86 13.41 -57.94
N LEU A 196 32.16 14.48 -57.57
CA LEU A 196 30.98 14.40 -56.72
C LEU A 196 29.74 14.16 -57.56
N THR A 197 28.73 13.53 -56.96
CA THR A 197 27.40 13.43 -57.56
C THR A 197 26.85 14.85 -57.71
N THR A 198 26.81 15.35 -58.95
CA THR A 198 26.53 16.76 -59.24
C THR A 198 25.22 16.90 -59.99
N THR A 199 24.38 17.85 -59.56
CA THR A 199 23.18 18.28 -60.27
C THR A 199 23.38 19.70 -60.79
N PHE A 200 23.17 19.87 -62.10
CA PHE A 200 23.18 21.19 -62.73
C PHE A 200 21.90 21.94 -62.35
N VAL A 201 22.03 23.12 -61.73
CA VAL A 201 20.89 23.97 -61.37
C VAL A 201 20.76 25.12 -62.36
N SER A 202 21.86 25.83 -62.64
CA SER A 202 21.92 26.89 -63.65
C SER A 202 23.37 27.14 -64.08
N ALA A 203 23.57 28.02 -65.07
CA ALA A 203 24.91 28.42 -65.52
C ALA A 203 25.78 29.09 -64.44
N SER A 204 25.20 29.39 -63.27
CA SER A 204 25.87 29.97 -62.11
C SER A 204 25.76 29.15 -60.83
N LYS A 205 25.10 27.98 -60.84
CA LYS A 205 24.85 27.19 -59.64
C LYS A 205 24.81 25.68 -59.90
N LEU A 206 25.48 24.92 -59.03
CA LEU A 206 25.43 23.46 -58.96
C LEU A 206 25.12 23.02 -57.53
N THR A 207 24.51 21.85 -57.36
CA THR A 207 24.50 21.12 -56.09
C THR A 207 25.31 19.84 -56.22
N ALA A 208 26.07 19.48 -55.20
CA ALA A 208 26.92 18.30 -55.21
C ALA A 208 26.90 17.56 -53.87
N THR A 209 26.83 16.23 -53.88
CA THR A 209 26.88 15.41 -52.66
C THR A 209 28.10 14.51 -52.66
N GLY A 210 28.67 14.30 -51.46
CA GLY A 210 29.91 13.55 -51.27
C GLY A 210 30.15 13.16 -49.81
N THR A 211 31.38 12.76 -49.50
CA THR A 211 31.82 12.44 -48.14
C THR A 211 33.20 13.03 -47.91
N ALA A 212 33.35 13.84 -46.86
CA ALA A 212 34.63 14.34 -46.38
C ALA A 212 35.27 13.29 -45.48
N ALA A 213 36.45 12.79 -45.84
CA ALA A 213 37.17 11.80 -45.05
C ALA A 213 38.02 12.45 -43.94
N GLN A 214 38.47 11.67 -42.96
CA GLN A 214 39.39 12.16 -41.92
C GLN A 214 40.68 12.74 -42.51
N SER A 215 41.14 12.21 -43.64
CA SER A 215 42.30 12.71 -44.40
C SER A 215 42.07 14.07 -45.08
N ASP A 216 40.84 14.59 -45.07
CA ASP A 216 40.48 15.85 -45.70
C ASP A 216 40.51 17.05 -44.75
N ILE A 217 40.77 16.82 -43.45
CA ILE A 217 40.85 17.88 -42.44
C ILE A 217 41.84 18.97 -42.87
N GLY A 218 41.41 20.23 -42.80
CA GLY A 218 42.15 21.38 -43.32
C GLY A 218 41.48 21.97 -44.56
N LYS A 219 42.27 22.47 -45.52
CA LYS A 219 41.76 23.11 -46.73
C LYS A 219 41.67 22.12 -47.89
N VAL A 220 40.49 22.01 -48.51
CA VAL A 220 40.20 21.12 -49.65
C VAL A 220 39.84 21.95 -50.89
N PRO A 221 40.54 21.75 -52.03
CA PRO A 221 40.18 22.41 -53.27
C PRO A 221 38.91 21.81 -53.90
N ILE A 222 37.98 22.69 -54.25
CA ILE A 222 36.77 22.39 -55.03
C ILE A 222 36.90 23.02 -56.40
N THR A 223 36.79 22.20 -57.45
CA THR A 223 36.83 22.64 -58.85
C THR A 223 35.59 22.17 -59.60
N VAL A 224 35.25 22.84 -60.70
CA VAL A 224 34.17 22.40 -61.60
C VAL A 224 34.76 22.11 -62.97
N LYS A 225 34.38 20.99 -63.59
CA LYS A 225 34.76 20.63 -64.96
C LYS A 225 33.53 20.63 -65.85
N ASN A 226 33.59 21.38 -66.96
CA ASN A 226 32.58 21.31 -68.02
C ASN A 226 32.90 20.14 -68.98
N PRO A 227 31.88 19.46 -69.55
CA PRO A 227 32.05 18.33 -70.48
C PRO A 227 32.52 18.79 -71.88
N ASP A 228 32.79 17.82 -72.77
CA ASP A 228 33.11 18.05 -74.18
C ASP A 228 31.91 18.61 -74.97
N PRO A 229 32.12 19.31 -76.11
CA PRO A 229 33.42 19.62 -76.73
C PRO A 229 34.25 20.64 -75.94
N GLY A 230 35.56 20.40 -75.85
CA GLY A 230 36.52 21.28 -75.17
C GLY A 230 36.54 21.17 -73.65
N ALA A 231 36.34 19.94 -73.12
CA ALA A 231 36.22 19.67 -71.69
C ALA A 231 37.37 20.29 -70.88
N VAL A 232 37.03 21.14 -69.91
CA VAL A 232 38.02 21.93 -69.16
C VAL A 232 37.59 22.14 -67.71
N THR A 233 38.57 22.18 -66.81
CA THR A 233 38.37 22.43 -65.37
C THR A 233 38.57 23.90 -65.04
N SER A 234 37.86 24.42 -64.04
CA SER A 234 38.00 25.79 -63.57
C SER A 234 39.45 26.12 -63.20
N LYS A 235 39.97 27.25 -63.70
CA LYS A 235 41.39 27.65 -63.54
C LYS A 235 41.81 27.79 -62.07
N THR A 236 40.89 28.21 -61.20
CA THR A 236 41.12 28.39 -59.76
C THR A 236 40.17 27.50 -58.97
N ALA A 237 40.70 26.79 -57.98
CA ALA A 237 39.89 26.01 -57.03
C ALA A 237 39.40 26.89 -55.87
N TYR A 238 38.18 26.64 -55.39
CA TYR A 238 37.70 27.22 -54.12
C TYR A 238 38.22 26.40 -52.94
N SER A 239 38.74 27.04 -51.89
CA SER A 239 39.43 26.38 -50.76
C SER A 239 38.49 26.18 -49.56
N LEU A 240 37.70 25.10 -49.61
CA LEU A 240 36.74 24.72 -48.58
C LEU A 240 37.44 24.21 -47.32
N THR A 241 36.98 24.59 -46.13
CA THR A 241 37.56 24.11 -44.86
C THR A 241 36.83 22.86 -44.34
N VAL A 242 37.57 21.81 -44.00
CA VAL A 242 37.07 20.60 -43.33
C VAL A 242 37.59 20.58 -41.89
N ASN A 243 36.68 20.65 -40.93
CA ASN A 243 36.99 20.59 -39.51
C ASN A 243 37.10 19.13 -39.03
N ALA A 244 37.97 18.93 -38.02
CA ALA A 244 38.02 17.67 -37.28
C ALA A 244 36.68 17.43 -36.54
N PRO A 245 36.25 16.17 -36.37
CA PRO A 245 35.08 15.87 -35.56
C PRO A 245 35.32 16.27 -34.09
N LEU A 246 34.34 16.93 -33.46
CA LEU A 246 34.35 17.19 -32.01
C LEU A 246 34.33 15.84 -31.27
N ASN A 247 35.40 15.51 -30.55
CA ASN A 247 35.47 14.32 -29.70
C ASN A 247 34.97 14.66 -28.29
N ILE A 248 33.67 15.01 -28.18
CA ILE A 248 33.04 15.29 -26.90
C ILE A 248 32.73 13.96 -26.21
N GLN A 249 33.23 13.79 -24.99
CA GLN A 249 32.98 12.60 -24.17
C GLN A 249 32.26 13.00 -22.89
N VAL A 250 31.28 12.20 -22.48
CA VAL A 250 30.56 12.36 -21.21
C VAL A 250 30.81 11.11 -20.37
N LYS A 251 31.05 11.29 -19.08
CA LYS A 251 31.13 10.21 -18.10
C LYS A 251 30.23 10.52 -16.91
N VAL A 252 29.42 9.55 -16.48
CA VAL A 252 28.59 9.65 -15.27
C VAL A 252 29.19 8.79 -14.15
N THR A 253 29.26 9.33 -12.94
CA THR A 253 29.74 8.65 -11.73
C THR A 253 28.70 8.81 -10.60
N PRO A 254 28.35 7.75 -9.86
CA PRO A 254 28.79 6.37 -10.05
C PRO A 254 28.16 5.74 -11.30
N ALA A 255 28.83 4.75 -11.89
CA ALA A 255 28.30 4.02 -13.05
C ALA A 255 27.11 3.12 -12.67
N THR A 256 27.07 2.66 -11.42
CA THR A 256 25.94 1.93 -10.83
C THR A 256 25.72 2.39 -9.39
N ALA A 257 24.46 2.41 -8.93
CA ALA A 257 24.10 2.68 -7.55
C ALA A 257 22.92 1.80 -7.14
N GLN A 258 22.87 1.42 -5.86
CA GLN A 258 21.72 0.74 -5.24
C GLN A 258 21.03 1.71 -4.29
N VAL A 259 19.75 1.98 -4.52
CA VAL A 259 19.02 3.05 -3.83
C VAL A 259 17.69 2.50 -3.34
N ARG A 260 17.34 2.67 -2.06
CA ARG A 260 15.99 2.28 -1.60
C ARG A 260 14.96 3.32 -2.03
N THR A 261 13.71 2.90 -2.21
CA THR A 261 12.58 3.80 -2.51
C THR A 261 12.56 5.03 -1.60
N GLY A 262 12.37 6.22 -2.17
CA GLY A 262 12.36 7.50 -1.45
C GLY A 262 13.73 8.03 -1.00
N VAL A 263 14.84 7.31 -1.22
CA VAL A 263 16.20 7.75 -0.88
C VAL A 263 16.83 8.50 -2.06
N LYS A 264 17.73 9.44 -1.76
CA LYS A 264 18.48 10.22 -2.75
C LYS A 264 19.86 9.64 -3.04
N GLN A 265 20.33 9.77 -4.28
CA GLN A 265 21.65 9.38 -4.76
C GLN A 265 22.22 10.46 -5.67
N GLN A 266 23.41 10.95 -5.37
CA GLN A 266 24.12 11.90 -6.25
C GLN A 266 24.74 11.17 -7.44
N PHE A 267 24.48 11.68 -8.64
CA PHE A 267 25.23 11.38 -9.85
C PHE A 267 25.96 12.64 -10.32
N SER A 268 27.18 12.48 -10.81
CA SER A 268 27.99 13.59 -11.33
C SER A 268 28.40 13.29 -12.77
N ALA A 269 28.36 14.30 -13.62
CA ALA A 269 28.79 14.20 -15.01
C ALA A 269 30.12 14.95 -15.21
N THR A 270 31.03 14.35 -15.97
CA THR A 270 32.25 15.00 -16.46
C THR A 270 32.18 15.04 -17.98
N VAL A 271 32.33 16.23 -18.56
CA VAL A 271 32.35 16.46 -20.02
C VAL A 271 33.76 16.90 -20.44
N THR A 272 34.34 16.23 -21.42
CA THR A 272 35.66 16.56 -21.98
C THR A 272 35.59 16.76 -23.49
N GLY A 273 36.56 17.47 -24.08
CA GLY A 273 36.60 17.75 -25.53
C GLY A 273 35.84 19.02 -25.98
N THR A 274 35.36 19.82 -25.02
CA THR A 274 34.70 21.14 -25.24
C THR A 274 34.91 22.02 -24.01
N SER A 275 34.83 23.35 -24.17
CA SER A 275 34.84 24.32 -23.05
C SER A 275 33.47 24.46 -22.37
N ASN A 276 32.37 24.11 -23.06
CA ASN A 276 31.04 24.07 -22.47
C ASN A 276 30.79 22.70 -21.83
N THR A 277 30.94 22.62 -20.50
CA THR A 277 30.80 21.38 -19.73
C THR A 277 29.40 21.17 -19.14
N ALA A 278 28.41 21.96 -19.53
CA ALA A 278 27.04 21.83 -19.04
C ALA A 278 26.37 20.56 -19.58
N VAL A 279 25.48 19.96 -18.77
CA VAL A 279 24.68 18.79 -19.14
C VAL A 279 23.21 18.99 -18.82
N THR A 280 22.35 18.26 -19.51
CA THR A 280 20.94 18.05 -19.12
C THR A 280 20.75 16.64 -18.60
N TRP A 281 19.90 16.47 -17.59
CA TRP A 281 19.65 15.19 -16.94
C TRP A 281 18.29 14.60 -17.31
N SER A 282 18.25 13.27 -17.48
CA SER A 282 17.02 12.50 -17.67
C SER A 282 17.07 11.17 -16.91
N VAL A 283 15.90 10.62 -16.58
CA VAL A 283 15.76 9.28 -15.99
C VAL A 283 15.01 8.39 -16.99
N SER A 284 15.66 7.32 -17.45
CA SER A 284 15.14 6.39 -18.47
C SER A 284 14.53 7.10 -19.68
N GLY A 285 15.18 8.18 -20.14
CA GLY A 285 14.76 8.99 -21.29
C GLY A 285 13.78 10.13 -20.98
N VAL A 286 13.26 10.23 -19.75
CA VAL A 286 12.36 11.33 -19.33
C VAL A 286 13.17 12.47 -18.74
N ALA A 287 13.14 13.65 -19.35
CA ALA A 287 13.85 14.84 -18.87
C ALA A 287 13.42 15.16 -17.42
N GLY A 288 14.39 15.29 -16.51
CA GLY A 288 14.13 15.47 -15.06
C GLY A 288 13.50 14.27 -14.33
N GLY A 289 13.08 13.23 -15.05
CA GLY A 289 12.38 12.07 -14.51
C GLY A 289 10.90 12.34 -14.21
N ASN A 290 10.28 11.43 -13.46
CA ASN A 290 8.88 11.53 -13.05
C ASN A 290 8.63 10.73 -11.75
N ALA A 291 7.40 10.75 -11.24
CA ALA A 291 7.06 10.08 -9.98
C ALA A 291 7.23 8.53 -10.02
N THR A 292 7.19 7.90 -11.19
CA THR A 292 7.27 6.42 -11.31
C THR A 292 8.70 5.93 -11.50
N LEU A 293 9.57 6.70 -12.14
CA LEU A 293 10.98 6.36 -12.39
C LEU A 293 11.92 7.02 -11.39
N GLY A 294 11.44 7.99 -10.63
CA GLY A 294 12.24 8.90 -9.80
C GLY A 294 12.57 10.19 -10.55
N MET A 295 12.94 11.23 -9.80
CA MET A 295 13.28 12.54 -10.35
C MET A 295 14.76 12.85 -10.17
N VAL A 296 15.38 13.50 -11.15
CA VAL A 296 16.76 13.98 -11.08
C VAL A 296 16.76 15.49 -11.28
N ASP A 297 17.42 16.22 -10.39
CA ASP A 297 17.54 17.67 -10.51
C ASP A 297 18.67 18.10 -11.48
N THR A 298 18.81 19.40 -11.68
CA THR A 298 19.85 19.97 -12.56
C THR A 298 21.27 19.71 -12.05
N GLY A 299 21.44 19.43 -10.75
CA GLY A 299 22.72 19.07 -10.14
C GLY A 299 23.05 17.58 -10.21
N GLY A 300 22.17 16.75 -10.77
CA GLY A 300 22.35 15.29 -10.85
C GLY A 300 21.96 14.54 -9.57
N MET A 301 21.24 15.17 -8.64
CA MET A 301 20.71 14.50 -7.45
C MET A 301 19.45 13.71 -7.84
N TYR A 302 19.57 12.39 -7.91
CA TYR A 302 18.47 11.49 -8.18
C TYR A 302 17.71 11.17 -6.89
N THR A 303 16.39 11.30 -6.90
CA THR A 303 15.47 10.88 -5.83
C THR A 303 14.68 9.66 -6.31
N ALA A 304 14.91 8.51 -5.65
CA ALA A 304 14.22 7.27 -5.98
C ALA A 304 12.70 7.41 -5.77
N PRO A 305 11.87 6.76 -6.60
CA PRO A 305 10.42 6.80 -6.49
C PRO A 305 9.92 6.12 -5.20
N ALA A 306 8.64 6.33 -4.87
CA ALA A 306 8.02 5.78 -3.66
C ALA A 306 7.81 4.26 -3.72
N SER A 307 7.81 3.67 -4.91
CA SER A 307 7.71 2.23 -5.16
C SER A 307 8.74 1.79 -6.21
N VAL A 308 9.08 0.50 -6.23
CA VAL A 308 10.01 -0.04 -7.23
C VAL A 308 9.37 0.04 -8.62
N PRO A 309 10.03 0.63 -9.62
CA PRO A 309 9.49 0.73 -10.98
C PRO A 309 9.46 -0.64 -11.68
N ASN A 310 8.55 -0.82 -12.63
CA ASN A 310 8.50 -2.03 -13.47
C ASN A 310 9.79 -2.25 -14.28
N SER A 311 10.45 -1.17 -14.70
CA SER A 311 11.76 -1.19 -15.33
C SER A 311 12.83 -0.80 -14.32
N ASN A 312 13.59 -1.78 -13.85
CA ASN A 312 14.60 -1.63 -12.82
C ASN A 312 15.83 -2.49 -13.19
N PRO A 313 17.04 -1.94 -13.33
CA PRO A 313 17.48 -0.58 -12.98
C PRO A 313 16.96 0.52 -13.91
N VAL A 314 16.82 1.73 -13.38
CA VAL A 314 16.57 2.94 -14.18
C VAL A 314 17.89 3.58 -14.62
N SER A 315 17.92 4.23 -15.78
CA SER A 315 19.12 4.90 -16.29
C SER A 315 19.09 6.40 -16.00
N VAL A 316 20.05 6.92 -15.23
CA VAL A 316 20.23 8.35 -14.98
C VAL A 316 21.26 8.88 -15.98
N THR A 317 20.79 9.63 -16.97
CA THR A 317 21.57 10.00 -18.16
C THR A 317 21.90 11.48 -18.15
N ALA A 318 23.17 11.80 -18.33
CA ALA A 318 23.66 13.15 -18.60
C ALA A 318 23.96 13.30 -20.10
N THR A 319 23.35 14.29 -20.73
CA THR A 319 23.57 14.63 -22.14
C THR A 319 24.28 15.97 -22.24
N SER A 320 25.36 16.06 -23.02
CA SER A 320 26.10 17.29 -23.20
C SER A 320 25.24 18.37 -23.88
N VAL A 321 25.28 19.59 -23.34
CA VAL A 321 24.65 20.75 -23.97
C VAL A 321 25.42 21.18 -25.24
N ALA A 322 26.72 20.88 -25.32
CA ALA A 322 27.55 21.23 -26.47
C ALA A 322 27.33 20.33 -27.69
N ASP A 323 26.94 19.06 -27.48
CA ASP A 323 26.55 18.12 -28.53
C ASP A 323 25.60 17.06 -27.94
N SER A 324 24.33 17.10 -28.35
CA SER A 324 23.30 16.19 -27.83
C SER A 324 23.50 14.72 -28.23
N ARG A 325 24.44 14.44 -29.14
CA ARG A 325 24.84 13.07 -29.49
C ARG A 325 25.81 12.46 -28.46
N ALA A 326 26.45 13.29 -27.63
CA ALA A 326 27.35 12.84 -26.57
C ALA A 326 26.60 12.75 -25.24
N ALA A 327 26.37 11.53 -24.75
CA ALA A 327 25.70 11.26 -23.48
C ALA A 327 26.31 10.04 -22.79
N ALA A 328 26.13 9.96 -21.47
CA ALA A 328 26.45 8.78 -20.69
C ALA A 328 25.43 8.57 -19.57
N SER A 329 25.29 7.33 -19.12
CA SER A 329 24.31 6.94 -18.11
C SER A 329 24.96 6.21 -16.94
N GLY A 330 24.46 6.48 -15.73
CA GLY A 330 24.62 5.61 -14.57
C GLY A 330 23.34 4.80 -14.33
N ALA A 331 23.45 3.55 -13.86
CA ALA A 331 22.29 2.71 -13.56
C ALA A 331 21.94 2.78 -12.06
N ALA A 332 20.71 3.18 -11.73
CA ALA A 332 20.19 3.13 -10.36
C ALA A 332 19.27 1.91 -10.19
N THR A 333 19.71 0.93 -9.41
CA THR A 333 18.88 -0.22 -9.04
C THR A 333 18.07 0.13 -7.79
N ILE A 334 16.75 0.16 -7.94
CA ILE A 334 15.84 0.57 -6.87
C ILE A 334 15.44 -0.63 -6.02
N PHE A 335 15.68 -0.55 -4.73
CA PHE A 335 15.39 -1.59 -3.75
C PHE A 335 14.13 -1.25 -2.95
N ASN A 336 13.38 -2.28 -2.54
CA ASN A 336 12.27 -2.14 -1.60
C ASN A 336 12.75 -1.48 -0.28
N PRO A 337 11.86 -0.81 0.48
CA PRO A 337 12.23 -0.27 1.78
C PRO A 337 12.53 -1.40 2.78
N VAL A 338 13.29 -1.09 3.83
CA VAL A 338 13.45 -2.03 4.96
C VAL A 338 12.18 -1.97 5.82
N PRO A 339 11.47 -3.10 6.02
CA PRO A 339 10.26 -3.13 6.83
C PRO A 339 10.59 -2.91 8.31
N VAL A 340 9.64 -2.40 9.09
CA VAL A 340 9.75 -2.25 10.55
C VAL A 340 8.55 -2.93 11.18
N LEU A 341 8.77 -3.77 12.19
CA LEU A 341 7.74 -4.52 12.88
C LEU A 341 7.55 -3.93 14.29
N THR A 342 6.33 -3.53 14.64
CA THR A 342 6.04 -2.87 15.92
C THR A 342 5.17 -3.72 16.85
N ALA A 343 4.33 -4.61 16.33
CA ALA A 343 3.58 -5.57 17.13
C ALA A 343 3.25 -6.86 16.36
N VAL A 344 3.06 -7.95 17.10
CA VAL A 344 2.52 -9.22 16.59
C VAL A 344 1.40 -9.67 17.52
N ALA A 345 0.28 -10.10 16.96
CA ALA A 345 -0.86 -10.61 17.71
C ALA A 345 -1.42 -11.89 17.08
N PRO A 346 -1.68 -12.96 17.86
CA PRO A 346 -1.36 -13.10 19.28
C PRO A 346 0.15 -13.17 19.55
N THR A 347 0.58 -12.84 20.78
CA THR A 347 1.97 -12.98 21.25
C THR A 347 2.29 -14.40 21.73
N THR A 348 1.29 -15.28 21.74
CA THR A 348 1.41 -16.71 22.02
C THR A 348 0.64 -17.48 20.95
N VAL A 349 1.28 -18.49 20.37
CA VAL A 349 0.67 -19.47 19.49
C VAL A 349 0.97 -20.86 20.05
N ASN A 350 0.36 -21.89 19.50
CA ASN A 350 0.59 -23.24 19.96
C ASN A 350 1.08 -24.11 18.80
N VAL A 351 1.67 -25.26 19.12
CA VAL A 351 1.97 -26.30 18.13
C VAL A 351 0.70 -26.65 17.35
N GLY A 352 0.83 -26.72 16.03
CA GLY A 352 -0.28 -26.83 15.09
C GLY A 352 -0.49 -25.55 14.27
N ASN A 353 -1.60 -25.51 13.55
CA ASN A 353 -1.92 -24.38 12.68
C ASN A 353 -2.25 -23.14 13.51
N PHE A 354 -1.71 -21.99 13.13
CA PHE A 354 -1.96 -20.70 13.77
C PHE A 354 -2.11 -19.59 12.73
N THR A 355 -2.69 -18.47 13.16
CA THR A 355 -2.69 -17.20 12.42
C THR A 355 -2.07 -16.09 13.26
N LEU A 356 -1.39 -15.15 12.61
CA LEU A 356 -0.78 -13.97 13.21
C LEU A 356 -1.14 -12.73 12.42
N THR A 357 -1.38 -11.63 13.13
CA THR A 357 -1.41 -10.28 12.57
C THR A 357 -0.10 -9.60 12.92
N ALA A 358 0.66 -9.17 11.90
CA ALA A 358 1.87 -8.39 12.05
C ALA A 358 1.57 -6.92 11.74
N THR A 359 1.86 -6.04 12.70
CA THR A 359 1.65 -4.59 12.59
C THR A 359 3.00 -3.88 12.56
N GLY A 360 3.15 -2.91 11.66
CA GLY A 360 4.43 -2.23 11.45
C GLY A 360 4.35 -1.10 10.42
N SER A 361 5.43 -0.90 9.68
CA SER A 361 5.50 0.08 8.61
C SER A 361 6.42 -0.38 7.48
N LYS A 362 6.27 0.25 6.30
CA LYS A 362 7.07 -0.03 5.10
C LYS A 362 6.90 -1.46 4.57
N PHE A 363 5.76 -2.08 4.81
CA PHE A 363 5.41 -3.33 4.14
C PHE A 363 5.04 -3.03 2.69
N VAL A 364 5.45 -3.90 1.77
CA VAL A 364 5.10 -3.81 0.35
C VAL A 364 4.32 -5.03 -0.08
N ASN A 365 3.63 -4.95 -1.22
CA ASN A 365 2.94 -6.11 -1.78
C ASN A 365 3.96 -7.24 -2.06
N GLY A 366 3.65 -8.45 -1.59
CA GLY A 366 4.56 -9.59 -1.60
C GLY A 366 5.47 -9.70 -0.36
N ALA A 367 5.30 -8.84 0.65
CA ALA A 367 5.94 -9.03 1.95
C ALA A 367 5.46 -10.32 2.63
N VAL A 368 6.37 -11.01 3.31
CA VAL A 368 6.11 -12.31 3.95
C VAL A 368 6.48 -12.26 5.42
N VAL A 369 5.61 -12.76 6.29
CA VAL A 369 5.92 -12.97 7.71
C VAL A 369 6.82 -14.20 7.84
N VAL A 370 7.93 -14.07 8.56
CA VAL A 370 8.89 -15.13 8.82
C VAL A 370 8.82 -15.51 10.29
N PHE A 371 8.51 -16.78 10.58
CA PHE A 371 8.32 -17.33 11.92
C PHE A 371 9.39 -18.38 12.22
N GLY A 372 10.35 -18.06 13.08
CA GLY A 372 11.44 -18.98 13.42
C GLY A 372 12.26 -19.42 12.20
N GLY A 373 12.40 -18.53 11.20
CA GLY A 373 13.05 -18.80 9.92
C GLY A 373 12.15 -19.41 8.83
N GLN A 374 10.91 -19.78 9.14
CA GLN A 374 9.95 -20.32 8.17
C GLN A 374 9.07 -19.21 7.56
N PHE A 375 8.94 -19.19 6.24
CA PHE A 375 8.04 -18.27 5.55
C PHE A 375 6.59 -18.72 5.72
N LEU A 376 5.75 -17.84 6.26
CA LEU A 376 4.33 -18.10 6.45
C LEU A 376 3.52 -17.73 5.21
N THR A 377 2.35 -18.35 5.05
CA THR A 377 1.38 -17.91 4.04
C THR A 377 0.87 -16.54 4.45
N THR A 378 1.24 -15.49 3.70
CA THR A 378 1.01 -14.10 4.12
C THR A 378 0.09 -13.37 3.16
N THR A 379 -0.96 -12.76 3.71
CA THR A 379 -1.85 -11.81 3.04
C THR A 379 -1.37 -10.39 3.33
N PHE A 380 -1.09 -9.64 2.27
CA PHE A 380 -0.81 -8.21 2.36
C PHE A 380 -2.11 -7.43 2.51
N ASN A 381 -2.37 -6.88 3.71
CA ASN A 381 -3.58 -6.08 3.94
C ASN A 381 -3.32 -4.63 3.49
N ASN A 382 -2.22 -4.04 3.97
CA ASN A 382 -1.76 -2.70 3.60
C ASN A 382 -0.29 -2.49 4.05
N SER A 383 0.26 -1.28 3.87
CA SER A 383 1.66 -0.96 4.16
C SER A 383 2.05 -0.96 5.65
N THR A 384 1.08 -1.12 6.56
CA THR A 384 1.28 -1.18 8.01
C THR A 384 0.77 -2.47 8.65
N GLN A 385 0.11 -3.36 7.91
CA GLN A 385 -0.45 -4.59 8.46
C GLN A 385 -0.41 -5.77 7.47
N LEU A 386 -0.04 -6.94 7.99
CA LEU A 386 -0.10 -8.24 7.30
C LEU A 386 -0.89 -9.23 8.17
N THR A 387 -1.60 -10.16 7.52
CA THR A 387 -2.13 -11.35 8.18
C THR A 387 -1.40 -12.57 7.65
N ALA A 388 -0.93 -13.47 8.50
CA ALA A 388 -0.21 -14.66 8.08
C ALA A 388 -0.74 -15.92 8.77
N SER A 389 -0.70 -17.05 8.07
CA SER A 389 -1.02 -18.38 8.60
C SER A 389 0.16 -19.33 8.45
N GLY A 390 0.33 -20.19 9.45
CA GLY A 390 1.45 -21.11 9.54
C GLY A 390 1.13 -22.32 10.40
N THR A 391 2.11 -23.20 10.54
CA THR A 391 2.06 -24.36 11.44
C THR A 391 3.28 -24.32 12.32
N ALA A 392 3.10 -24.26 13.64
CA ALA A 392 4.20 -24.42 14.60
C ALA A 392 4.39 -25.90 14.89
N THR A 393 5.63 -26.33 15.06
CA THR A 393 6.01 -27.71 15.37
C THR A 393 6.42 -27.84 16.83
N ASP A 394 6.44 -29.06 17.37
CA ASP A 394 6.92 -29.31 18.74
C ASP A 394 8.36 -28.84 18.97
N GLN A 395 9.17 -28.82 17.91
CA GLN A 395 10.57 -28.35 17.96
C GLN A 395 10.66 -26.83 18.14
N GLN A 396 9.58 -26.11 17.91
CA GLN A 396 9.50 -24.65 18.03
C GLN A 396 8.91 -24.21 19.37
N VAL A 397 8.57 -25.13 20.28
CA VAL A 397 8.07 -24.81 21.63
C VAL A 397 9.07 -23.91 22.37
N GLY A 398 8.55 -22.85 22.99
CA GLY A 398 9.33 -21.78 23.60
C GLY A 398 9.27 -20.48 22.80
N THR A 399 10.27 -19.62 22.93
CA THR A 399 10.26 -18.31 22.27
C THR A 399 10.72 -18.42 20.81
N VAL A 400 9.85 -18.04 19.88
CA VAL A 400 10.14 -17.96 18.45
C VAL A 400 10.16 -16.51 17.99
N GLN A 401 11.18 -16.14 17.23
CA GLN A 401 11.31 -14.80 16.68
C GLN A 401 10.50 -14.65 15.38
N VAL A 402 9.72 -13.57 15.32
CA VAL A 402 8.94 -13.19 14.15
C VAL A 402 9.55 -11.96 13.50
N THR A 403 9.79 -12.01 12.19
CA THR A 403 10.20 -10.86 11.37
C THR A 403 9.28 -10.75 10.15
N VAL A 404 9.32 -9.61 9.46
CA VAL A 404 8.70 -9.43 8.14
C VAL A 404 9.81 -9.23 7.12
N GLN A 405 9.75 -9.96 6.01
CA GLN A 405 10.67 -9.81 4.88
C GLN A 405 9.93 -9.16 3.71
N ASN A 406 10.45 -8.02 3.24
CA ASN A 406 10.02 -7.47 1.94
C ASN A 406 10.71 -8.24 0.79
N PRO A 407 10.05 -8.43 -0.36
CA PRO A 407 10.59 -9.21 -1.48
C PRO A 407 11.76 -8.50 -2.18
N ASN A 408 12.45 -9.22 -3.07
CA ASN A 408 13.44 -8.64 -3.97
C ASN A 408 12.78 -7.71 -5.02
N PRO A 409 13.49 -6.69 -5.54
CA PRO A 409 14.90 -6.36 -5.29
C PRO A 409 15.18 -5.70 -3.94
N GLY A 410 16.31 -6.07 -3.31
CA GLY A 410 16.76 -5.50 -2.03
C GLY A 410 16.06 -6.08 -0.82
N SER A 411 15.74 -7.38 -0.86
CA SER A 411 15.10 -8.11 0.24
C SER A 411 15.77 -7.80 1.58
N ALA A 412 14.95 -7.50 2.58
CA ALA A 412 15.40 -7.11 3.91
C ALA A 412 14.35 -7.51 4.94
N ASN A 413 14.85 -7.94 6.11
CA ASN A 413 14.02 -8.28 7.26
C ASN A 413 13.83 -7.07 8.16
N SER A 414 12.70 -7.04 8.87
CA SER A 414 12.47 -6.12 9.98
C SER A 414 13.28 -6.49 11.22
N ASN A 415 13.19 -5.67 12.26
CA ASN A 415 13.47 -6.11 13.62
C ASN A 415 12.58 -7.32 14.00
N ALA A 416 13.06 -8.13 14.94
CA ALA A 416 12.34 -9.30 15.43
C ALA A 416 11.47 -8.98 16.64
N LEU A 417 10.29 -9.59 16.72
CA LEU A 417 9.47 -9.63 17.93
C LEU A 417 9.24 -11.07 18.39
N PRO A 418 9.27 -11.34 19.71
CA PRO A 418 9.10 -12.69 20.23
C PRO A 418 7.62 -13.10 20.22
N VAL A 419 7.36 -14.35 19.85
CA VAL A 419 6.09 -15.05 20.04
C VAL A 419 6.37 -16.34 20.81
N GLN A 420 5.60 -16.61 21.86
CA GLN A 420 5.71 -17.89 22.58
C GLN A 420 4.96 -19.00 21.84
N VAL A 421 5.56 -20.18 21.74
CA VAL A 421 4.93 -21.41 21.22
C VAL A 421 4.71 -22.39 22.36
N SER A 422 3.47 -22.77 22.61
CA SER A 422 3.13 -23.77 23.63
C SER A 422 2.95 -25.16 23.02
N ALA A 423 3.41 -26.20 23.72
CA ALA A 423 3.25 -27.60 23.31
C ALA A 423 1.76 -28.00 23.18
N GLN A 424 1.45 -28.90 22.24
CA GLN A 424 0.07 -29.30 21.94
C GLN A 424 -0.68 -29.91 23.14
N GLY A 425 0.04 -30.55 24.07
CA GLY A 425 -0.52 -31.14 25.29
C GLY A 425 -0.90 -30.17 26.40
N ASN A 426 -0.60 -28.87 26.25
CA ASN A 426 -0.91 -27.84 27.25
C ASN A 426 -2.00 -26.85 26.80
N GLN A 427 -2.64 -27.05 25.64
CA GLN A 427 -3.76 -26.18 25.29
C GLN A 427 -5.09 -26.65 25.85
N VAL A 428 -5.85 -25.64 26.25
CA VAL A 428 -7.25 -25.76 26.61
C VAL A 428 -8.00 -26.36 25.41
N THR A 429 -8.64 -27.50 25.61
CA THR A 429 -9.49 -28.11 24.57
C THR A 429 -10.68 -27.20 24.26
N ALA A 430 -11.30 -27.34 23.09
CA ALA A 430 -12.49 -26.53 22.76
C ALA A 430 -13.62 -26.73 23.79
N ALA A 431 -13.77 -27.96 24.30
CA ALA A 431 -14.69 -28.32 25.38
C ALA A 431 -14.38 -27.58 26.69
N ALA A 432 -13.13 -27.65 27.15
CA ALA A 432 -12.67 -26.95 28.36
C ALA A 432 -12.78 -25.43 28.23
N ALA A 433 -12.48 -24.88 27.04
CA ALA A 433 -12.63 -23.46 26.73
C ALA A 433 -14.10 -23.02 26.78
N ALA A 434 -15.00 -23.77 26.15
CA ALA A 434 -16.42 -23.49 26.16
C ALA A 434 -17.00 -23.53 27.60
N ARG A 435 -16.62 -24.55 28.38
CA ARG A 435 -17.03 -24.70 29.78
C ARG A 435 -16.51 -23.56 30.67
N PHE A 436 -15.22 -23.24 30.53
CA PHE A 436 -14.65 -22.06 31.18
C PHE A 436 -15.41 -20.77 30.86
N LEU A 437 -15.79 -20.58 29.60
CA LEU A 437 -16.56 -19.41 29.16
C LEU A 437 -18.01 -19.41 29.70
N GLU A 438 -18.65 -20.55 29.94
CA GLU A 438 -19.94 -20.54 30.64
C GLU A 438 -19.80 -19.94 32.05
N GLN A 439 -18.68 -20.23 32.72
CA GLN A 439 -18.39 -19.76 34.08
C GLN A 439 -17.85 -18.32 34.11
N SER A 440 -17.09 -17.93 33.09
CA SER A 440 -16.37 -16.65 33.04
C SER A 440 -17.04 -15.59 32.15
N SER A 441 -18.19 -15.88 31.54
CA SER A 441 -18.92 -14.98 30.64
C SER A 441 -20.42 -15.25 30.68
N TRP A 442 -21.20 -14.62 29.79
CA TRP A 442 -22.61 -14.97 29.58
C TRP A 442 -22.82 -16.20 28.70
N GLY A 443 -21.75 -16.83 28.22
CA GLY A 443 -21.77 -18.03 27.39
C GLY A 443 -20.76 -17.96 26.24
N PRO A 444 -20.28 -19.12 25.76
CA PRO A 444 -19.30 -19.16 24.69
C PRO A 444 -19.90 -18.78 23.33
N THR A 445 -19.07 -18.12 22.52
CA THR A 445 -19.17 -18.09 21.05
C THR A 445 -18.00 -18.86 20.45
N GLN A 446 -18.10 -19.27 19.18
CA GLN A 446 -16.99 -19.90 18.46
C GLN A 446 -15.71 -19.06 18.51
N GLN A 447 -15.85 -17.73 18.40
CA GLN A 447 -14.73 -16.80 18.48
C GLN A 447 -14.07 -16.79 19.86
N THR A 448 -14.87 -16.72 20.93
CA THR A 448 -14.32 -16.71 22.29
C THR A 448 -13.72 -18.06 22.69
N ILE A 449 -14.25 -19.18 22.18
CA ILE A 449 -13.63 -20.49 22.36
C ILE A 449 -12.22 -20.46 21.76
N ALA A 450 -12.09 -20.06 20.50
CA ALA A 450 -10.78 -19.95 19.85
C ALA A 450 -9.83 -18.98 20.60
N GLN A 451 -10.36 -17.88 21.14
CA GLN A 451 -9.59 -16.94 21.96
C GLN A 451 -9.02 -17.60 23.21
N VAL A 452 -9.81 -18.40 23.94
CA VAL A 452 -9.35 -19.11 25.15
C VAL A 452 -8.38 -20.24 24.79
N GLN A 453 -8.61 -20.97 23.70
CA GLN A 453 -7.66 -21.99 23.22
C GLN A 453 -6.30 -21.39 22.89
N GLY A 454 -6.28 -20.20 22.29
CA GLY A 454 -5.04 -19.47 21.96
C GLY A 454 -4.35 -18.82 23.16
N ALA A 455 -5.12 -18.22 24.08
CA ALA A 455 -4.57 -17.47 25.22
C ALA A 455 -4.35 -18.31 26.49
N GLY A 456 -5.01 -19.46 26.60
CA GLY A 456 -5.19 -20.20 27.86
C GLY A 456 -6.11 -19.47 28.85
N PHE A 457 -6.54 -20.14 29.91
CA PHE A 457 -7.45 -19.56 30.92
C PHE A 457 -6.89 -18.29 31.56
N LYS A 458 -5.64 -18.34 32.05
CA LYS A 458 -4.98 -17.18 32.69
C LYS A 458 -4.81 -16.02 31.72
N GLY A 459 -4.38 -16.28 30.48
CA GLY A 459 -4.23 -15.25 29.46
C GLY A 459 -5.56 -14.57 29.11
N PHE A 460 -6.65 -15.34 29.02
CA PHE A 460 -7.99 -14.79 28.85
C PHE A 460 -8.43 -13.94 30.05
N LEU A 461 -8.21 -14.40 31.29
CA LEU A 461 -8.52 -13.62 32.50
C LEU A 461 -7.76 -12.29 32.51
N THR A 462 -6.46 -12.28 32.18
CA THR A 462 -5.69 -11.04 32.06
C THR A 462 -6.29 -10.09 31.03
N GLN A 463 -6.69 -10.58 29.86
CA GLN A 463 -7.36 -9.77 28.83
C GLN A 463 -8.68 -9.18 29.35
N GLN A 464 -9.48 -9.98 30.06
CA GLN A 464 -10.77 -9.55 30.59
C GLN A 464 -10.65 -8.57 31.76
N PHE A 465 -9.67 -8.72 32.66
CA PHE A 465 -9.42 -7.76 33.73
C PHE A 465 -9.01 -6.39 33.20
N SER A 466 -8.34 -6.36 32.04
CA SER A 466 -7.93 -5.13 31.35
C SER A 466 -8.97 -4.60 30.36
N ALA A 467 -10.04 -5.36 30.08
CA ALA A 467 -11.08 -4.92 29.16
C ALA A 467 -11.79 -3.67 29.69
N PRO A 468 -11.95 -2.61 28.85
CA PRO A 468 -12.69 -1.42 29.23
C PRO A 468 -14.12 -1.75 29.61
N ALA A 469 -14.58 -1.21 30.74
CA ALA A 469 -15.95 -1.41 31.20
C ALA A 469 -16.95 -0.77 30.23
N VAL A 470 -18.04 -1.48 29.91
CA VAL A 470 -19.16 -0.92 29.15
C VAL A 470 -20.08 -0.14 30.09
N SER A 471 -20.17 1.18 29.92
CA SER A 471 -20.96 2.04 30.79
C SER A 471 -22.47 1.94 30.51
N TYR A 472 -23.27 1.91 31.58
CA TYR A 472 -24.70 2.17 31.55
C TYR A 472 -24.94 3.68 31.48
N LYS A 473 -25.58 4.13 30.41
CA LYS A 473 -25.93 5.53 30.18
C LYS A 473 -26.98 6.00 31.18
N THR A 474 -26.88 7.27 31.53
CA THR A 474 -27.89 7.97 32.32
C THR A 474 -29.20 8.05 31.53
N PRO A 475 -30.34 7.64 32.11
CA PRO A 475 -31.65 7.82 31.50
C PRO A 475 -32.00 9.30 31.34
N GLY A 476 -32.73 9.66 30.29
CA GLY A 476 -33.32 10.98 30.10
C GLY A 476 -34.60 11.19 30.94
N PRO A 477 -35.17 12.40 30.95
CA PRO A 477 -36.33 12.74 31.80
C PRO A 477 -37.60 11.91 31.55
N ASN A 478 -37.73 11.33 30.36
CA ASN A 478 -38.91 10.53 29.96
C ASN A 478 -38.61 9.03 29.88
N ASP A 479 -37.38 8.62 30.23
CA ASP A 479 -37.01 7.22 30.23
C ASP A 479 -37.51 6.54 31.52
N ASP A 480 -37.81 5.24 31.41
CA ASP A 480 -38.22 4.40 32.54
C ASP A 480 -37.21 3.25 32.74
N LEU A 481 -37.52 2.32 33.64
CA LEU A 481 -36.65 1.17 33.94
C LEU A 481 -36.28 0.35 32.68
N ARG A 482 -37.14 0.32 31.67
CA ARG A 482 -36.88 -0.43 30.42
C ARG A 482 -35.67 0.11 29.70
N PHE A 483 -35.35 1.40 29.83
CA PHE A 483 -34.12 1.97 29.27
C PHE A 483 -32.86 1.29 29.84
N VAL A 484 -32.84 1.01 31.14
CA VAL A 484 -31.70 0.34 31.81
C VAL A 484 -31.71 -1.16 31.54
N GLN A 485 -32.88 -1.80 31.53
CA GLN A 485 -33.04 -3.22 31.20
C GLN A 485 -32.56 -3.52 29.78
N LYS A 486 -32.87 -2.67 28.79
CA LYS A 486 -32.36 -2.81 27.43
C LYS A 486 -30.83 -2.77 27.39
N GLN A 487 -30.22 -1.81 28.08
CA GLN A 487 -28.77 -1.71 28.18
C GLN A 487 -28.14 -2.95 28.83
N PHE A 488 -28.77 -3.52 29.86
CA PHE A 488 -28.32 -4.77 30.47
C PHE A 488 -28.19 -5.89 29.44
N PHE A 489 -29.22 -6.13 28.63
CA PHE A 489 -29.19 -7.17 27.61
C PHE A 489 -28.20 -6.87 26.48
N VAL A 490 -28.10 -5.62 26.04
CA VAL A 490 -27.12 -5.20 25.02
C VAL A 490 -25.70 -5.48 25.51
N ASN A 491 -25.38 -5.01 26.72
CA ASN A 491 -24.06 -5.17 27.32
C ASN A 491 -23.74 -6.66 27.47
N ALA A 492 -24.66 -7.44 28.03
CA ALA A 492 -24.44 -8.86 28.31
C ALA A 492 -24.24 -9.70 27.03
N ALA A 493 -25.06 -9.45 26.01
CA ALA A 493 -24.95 -10.17 24.75
C ALA A 493 -23.70 -9.79 23.94
N GLN A 494 -23.33 -8.49 23.90
CA GLN A 494 -22.41 -7.94 22.90
C GLN A 494 -21.13 -7.30 23.47
N GLY A 495 -21.08 -6.98 24.76
CA GLY A 495 -19.94 -6.33 25.38
C GLY A 495 -18.69 -7.21 25.40
N GLN A 496 -17.51 -6.58 25.31
CA GLN A 496 -16.23 -7.29 25.22
C GLN A 496 -15.63 -7.62 26.60
N ASP A 497 -16.10 -6.95 27.65
CA ASP A 497 -15.75 -7.11 29.06
C ASP A 497 -16.63 -8.15 29.78
N GLN A 498 -16.87 -9.27 29.11
CA GLN A 498 -17.80 -10.32 29.54
C GLN A 498 -17.60 -10.79 30.99
N LEU A 499 -16.36 -10.97 31.44
CA LEU A 499 -16.09 -11.36 32.82
C LEU A 499 -16.56 -10.30 33.82
N ARG A 500 -16.31 -9.02 33.52
CA ARG A 500 -16.70 -7.91 34.38
C ARG A 500 -18.21 -7.87 34.54
N GLN A 501 -18.92 -8.03 33.43
CA GLN A 501 -20.38 -8.03 33.47
C GLN A 501 -20.95 -9.24 34.22
N ARG A 502 -20.36 -10.43 34.04
CA ARG A 502 -20.79 -11.64 34.74
C ARG A 502 -20.57 -11.53 36.25
N VAL A 503 -19.44 -10.94 36.67
CA VAL A 503 -19.12 -10.66 38.08
C VAL A 503 -20.01 -9.56 38.64
N ALA A 504 -20.21 -8.46 37.91
CA ALA A 504 -21.11 -7.38 38.33
C ALA A 504 -22.54 -7.88 38.52
N PHE A 505 -23.00 -8.80 37.66
CA PHE A 505 -24.29 -9.44 37.81
C PHE A 505 -24.35 -10.31 39.07
N ALA A 506 -23.34 -11.17 39.32
CA ALA A 506 -23.27 -11.97 40.54
C ALA A 506 -23.26 -11.08 41.81
N LEU A 507 -22.52 -9.98 41.80
CA LEU A 507 -22.51 -9.00 42.89
C LEU A 507 -23.85 -8.30 43.06
N ASN A 508 -24.53 -7.94 41.97
CA ASN A 508 -25.88 -7.37 42.02
C ASN A 508 -26.93 -8.35 42.58
N GLU A 509 -26.70 -9.66 42.49
CA GLU A 509 -27.56 -10.66 43.10
C GLU A 509 -27.26 -10.91 44.59
N ILE A 510 -26.06 -10.56 45.05
CA ILE A 510 -25.67 -10.61 46.47
C ILE A 510 -26.06 -9.31 47.16
N MET A 511 -25.70 -8.16 46.56
CA MET A 511 -25.98 -6.80 47.03
C MET A 511 -27.24 -6.30 46.34
N VAL A 512 -28.41 -6.55 46.95
CA VAL A 512 -29.69 -6.41 46.26
C VAL A 512 -30.29 -5.01 46.46
N VAL A 513 -30.72 -4.40 45.35
CA VAL A 513 -31.67 -3.28 45.31
C VAL A 513 -32.81 -3.61 44.33
N SER A 514 -34.00 -3.04 44.52
CA SER A 514 -35.17 -3.37 43.69
C SER A 514 -35.95 -2.17 43.20
N ALA A 515 -36.34 -2.22 41.93
CA ALA A 515 -37.19 -1.24 41.28
C ALA A 515 -38.61 -1.20 41.85
N ARG A 516 -39.01 -2.23 42.61
CA ARG A 516 -40.29 -2.24 43.32
C ARG A 516 -40.38 -1.18 44.43
N LYS A 517 -39.22 -0.77 44.98
CA LYS A 517 -39.11 0.32 45.96
C LYS A 517 -38.48 1.58 45.35
N ILE A 518 -37.51 1.41 44.46
CA ILE A 518 -36.81 2.51 43.80
C ILE A 518 -37.43 2.76 42.42
N GLY A 519 -38.22 3.84 42.29
CA GLY A 519 -38.89 4.16 41.02
C GLY A 519 -38.02 4.88 39.97
N ASP A 520 -36.85 5.41 40.36
CA ASP A 520 -35.99 6.20 39.46
C ASP A 520 -35.03 5.29 38.67
N PRO A 521 -35.10 5.26 37.33
CA PRO A 521 -34.21 4.41 36.53
C PRO A 521 -32.73 4.81 36.62
N SER A 522 -32.42 6.07 36.92
CA SER A 522 -31.05 6.57 37.04
C SER A 522 -30.29 5.86 38.17
N ALA A 523 -31.01 5.46 39.22
CA ALA A 523 -30.46 4.68 40.32
C ALA A 523 -29.83 3.37 39.83
N PHE A 524 -30.43 2.69 38.85
CA PHE A 524 -29.97 1.40 38.34
C PHE A 524 -28.81 1.52 37.34
N SER A 525 -28.80 2.57 36.50
CA SER A 525 -27.63 2.85 35.66
C SER A 525 -26.39 3.12 36.51
N LEU A 526 -26.53 3.95 37.55
CA LEU A 526 -25.44 4.25 38.47
C LEU A 526 -25.03 3.03 39.30
N TRP A 527 -26.00 2.25 39.79
CA TRP A 527 -25.76 1.00 40.50
C TRP A 527 -24.93 0.01 39.67
N MET A 528 -25.30 -0.22 38.41
CA MET A 528 -24.57 -1.14 37.54
C MET A 528 -23.19 -0.60 37.15
N ASN A 529 -23.03 0.72 37.00
CA ASN A 529 -21.72 1.33 36.78
C ASN A 529 -20.79 1.15 38.00
N MET A 530 -21.31 1.30 39.23
CA MET A 530 -20.58 1.04 40.47
C MET A 530 -20.18 -0.43 40.57
N MET A 531 -21.12 -1.36 40.39
CA MET A 531 -20.84 -2.81 40.41
C MET A 531 -19.76 -3.21 39.40
N GLN A 532 -19.78 -2.65 38.19
CA GLN A 532 -18.75 -2.91 37.17
C GLN A 532 -17.37 -2.34 37.51
N THR A 533 -17.35 -1.16 38.15
CA THR A 533 -16.12 -0.50 38.59
C THR A 533 -15.45 -1.34 39.67
N ASP A 534 -16.24 -1.80 40.65
CA ASP A 534 -15.73 -2.47 41.84
C ASP A 534 -15.56 -3.98 41.66
N SER A 535 -16.12 -4.56 40.58
CA SER A 535 -16.01 -5.99 40.26
C SER A 535 -14.58 -6.54 40.34
N PHE A 536 -13.58 -5.72 40.03
CA PHE A 536 -12.17 -6.10 40.02
C PHE A 536 -11.31 -5.27 41.00
N GLY A 537 -11.95 -4.59 41.93
CA GLY A 537 -11.30 -3.77 42.97
C GLY A 537 -11.09 -4.55 44.26
N ASN A 538 -11.22 -3.86 45.39
CA ASN A 538 -11.19 -4.45 46.71
C ASN A 538 -12.62 -4.57 47.28
N PHE A 539 -12.94 -5.69 47.92
CA PHE A 539 -14.26 -5.90 48.53
C PHE A 539 -14.60 -4.85 49.61
N SER A 540 -13.61 -4.31 50.33
CA SER A 540 -13.84 -3.23 51.29
C SER A 540 -14.33 -1.95 50.61
N THR A 541 -13.84 -1.65 49.39
CA THR A 541 -14.29 -0.51 48.60
C THR A 541 -15.71 -0.75 48.10
N LEU A 542 -15.97 -1.92 47.52
CA LEU A 542 -17.32 -2.32 47.10
C LEU A 542 -18.33 -2.18 48.24
N LEU A 543 -17.98 -2.67 49.44
CA LEU A 543 -18.86 -2.61 50.60
C LEU A 543 -19.20 -1.16 50.95
N LYS A 544 -18.19 -0.27 50.99
CA LYS A 544 -18.39 1.16 51.28
C LYS A 544 -19.23 1.86 50.21
N ASP A 545 -18.98 1.59 48.95
CA ASP A 545 -19.70 2.22 47.85
C ASP A 545 -21.16 1.73 47.79
N VAL A 546 -21.40 0.45 48.08
CA VAL A 546 -22.74 -0.10 48.32
C VAL A 546 -23.43 0.59 49.50
N THR A 547 -22.76 0.74 50.64
CA THR A 547 -23.31 1.42 51.83
C THR A 547 -23.73 2.85 51.52
N LEU A 548 -22.87 3.61 50.84
CA LEU A 548 -23.09 5.03 50.57
C LEU A 548 -23.88 5.29 49.29
N SER A 549 -24.29 4.26 48.56
CA SER A 549 -25.15 4.42 47.40
C SER A 549 -26.55 4.89 47.83
N PRO A 550 -27.09 5.98 47.26
CA PRO A 550 -28.44 6.41 47.58
C PRO A 550 -29.53 5.40 47.17
N ALA A 551 -29.22 4.50 46.23
CA ALA A 551 -30.11 3.40 45.88
C ALA A 551 -30.27 2.43 47.06
N MET A 552 -29.14 2.01 47.66
CA MET A 552 -29.13 1.16 48.84
C MET A 552 -29.72 1.89 50.06
N GLY A 553 -29.36 3.16 50.24
CA GLY A 553 -29.88 4.01 51.30
C GLY A 553 -31.40 4.14 51.28
N ASN A 554 -32.00 4.30 50.10
CA ASN A 554 -33.45 4.25 49.93
C ASN A 554 -34.00 2.83 50.14
N TYR A 555 -33.35 1.82 49.58
CA TYR A 555 -33.85 0.44 49.60
C TYR A 555 -33.98 -0.12 51.01
N LEU A 556 -33.00 0.15 51.88
CA LEU A 556 -32.93 -0.38 53.24
C LEU A 556 -33.07 0.70 54.32
N ASP A 557 -33.64 1.85 53.97
CA ASP A 557 -34.02 2.91 54.90
C ASP A 557 -32.86 3.46 55.75
N MET A 558 -31.64 3.42 55.22
CA MET A 558 -30.47 4.09 55.83
C MET A 558 -30.47 5.60 55.53
N ALA A 559 -30.93 5.99 54.35
CA ALA A 559 -31.05 7.40 54.00
C ALA A 559 -32.13 8.06 54.87
N ASN A 560 -31.78 9.20 55.48
CA ASN A 560 -32.58 9.96 56.43
C ASN A 560 -32.84 9.21 57.76
N ASN A 561 -32.01 8.23 58.11
CA ASN A 561 -32.08 7.56 59.41
C ASN A 561 -31.52 8.49 60.50
N ASP A 562 -32.40 9.18 61.22
CA ASP A 562 -32.04 10.19 62.22
C ASP A 562 -31.56 9.53 63.52
N GLY A 563 -30.48 10.05 64.09
CA GLY A 563 -29.87 9.56 65.31
C GLY A 563 -30.06 10.51 66.48
N CYS A 564 -30.44 9.96 67.63
CA CYS A 564 -30.46 10.68 68.90
C CYS A 564 -30.21 9.74 70.08
N ASN A 565 -29.69 10.28 71.18
CA ASN A 565 -29.40 9.52 72.39
C ASN A 565 -30.70 8.99 73.02
N GLY A 566 -30.87 7.66 73.04
CA GLY A 566 -32.07 6.99 73.56
C GLY A 566 -33.20 6.78 72.52
N CYS A 567 -32.93 7.04 71.24
CA CYS A 567 -33.85 6.76 70.15
C CYS A 567 -33.61 5.34 69.59
N SER A 568 -34.55 4.84 68.78
CA SER A 568 -34.43 3.56 68.08
C SER A 568 -34.28 3.79 66.58
N PRO A 569 -33.05 3.93 66.05
CA PRO A 569 -32.80 4.05 64.62
C PRO A 569 -33.35 2.88 63.82
N ASN A 570 -33.58 3.09 62.53
CA ASN A 570 -33.95 2.00 61.63
C ASN A 570 -32.80 0.98 61.52
N GLU A 571 -33.09 -0.29 61.79
CA GLU A 571 -32.11 -1.37 61.82
C GLU A 571 -31.99 -2.13 60.49
N ASN A 572 -32.83 -1.86 59.49
CA ASN A 572 -32.91 -2.66 58.26
C ASN A 572 -31.53 -2.78 57.61
N TYR A 573 -30.87 -1.66 57.31
CA TYR A 573 -29.53 -1.69 56.71
C TYR A 573 -28.51 -2.41 57.61
N ALA A 574 -28.52 -2.18 58.92
CA ALA A 574 -27.62 -2.82 59.87
C ALA A 574 -27.77 -4.36 59.86
N ARG A 575 -29.02 -4.86 59.79
CA ARG A 575 -29.31 -6.29 59.66
C ARG A 575 -28.84 -6.82 58.32
N GLU A 576 -29.24 -6.21 57.21
CA GLU A 576 -28.96 -6.75 55.88
C GLU A 576 -27.47 -6.74 55.51
N VAL A 577 -26.74 -5.67 55.87
CA VAL A 577 -25.30 -5.57 55.59
C VAL A 577 -24.53 -6.70 56.26
N MET A 578 -24.94 -7.10 57.47
CA MET A 578 -24.33 -8.22 58.17
C MET A 578 -24.88 -9.57 57.68
N GLN A 579 -26.20 -9.74 57.62
CA GLN A 579 -26.84 -11.04 57.46
C GLN A 579 -26.89 -11.55 56.02
N LEU A 580 -27.06 -10.65 55.04
CA LEU A 580 -27.19 -11.04 53.63
C LEU A 580 -25.94 -10.74 52.82
N PHE A 581 -25.26 -9.65 53.15
CA PHE A 581 -24.22 -9.10 52.29
C PHE A 581 -22.80 -9.46 52.70
N THR A 582 -22.55 -9.86 53.96
CA THR A 582 -21.16 -10.03 54.43
C THR A 582 -20.89 -11.25 55.31
N ILE A 583 -21.57 -11.42 56.46
CA ILE A 583 -21.16 -12.39 57.48
C ILE A 583 -22.18 -13.52 57.73
N GLY A 584 -23.44 -13.35 57.34
CA GLY A 584 -24.48 -14.36 57.59
C GLY A 584 -24.94 -14.40 59.04
N LEU A 585 -25.86 -15.32 59.33
CA LEU A 585 -26.49 -15.47 60.65
C LEU A 585 -25.68 -16.33 61.64
N VAL A 586 -24.74 -17.13 61.16
CA VAL A 586 -23.98 -18.10 61.97
C VAL A 586 -22.49 -18.03 61.67
N GLN A 587 -21.64 -18.22 62.68
CA GLN A 587 -20.19 -18.25 62.53
C GLN A 587 -19.77 -19.40 61.60
N LEU A 588 -18.77 -19.16 60.76
CA LEU A 588 -18.32 -20.09 59.73
C LEU A 588 -16.87 -20.49 59.96
N ASN A 589 -16.58 -21.77 59.71
CA ASN A 589 -15.22 -22.22 59.46
C ASN A 589 -14.72 -21.66 58.11
N PRO A 590 -13.39 -21.64 57.87
CA PRO A 590 -12.84 -21.19 56.58
C PRO A 590 -13.41 -21.94 55.36
N ASP A 591 -13.88 -23.17 55.55
CA ASP A 591 -14.51 -24.02 54.53
C ASP A 591 -16.01 -23.73 54.30
N GLY A 592 -16.56 -22.72 54.97
CA GLY A 592 -17.96 -22.31 54.86
C GLY A 592 -18.96 -23.20 55.58
N THR A 593 -18.51 -24.16 56.40
CA THR A 593 -19.38 -24.94 57.30
C THR A 593 -19.70 -24.16 58.57
N PRO A 594 -20.90 -24.32 59.17
CA PRO A 594 -21.24 -23.64 60.43
C PRO A 594 -20.36 -24.11 61.59
N GLN A 595 -19.89 -23.17 62.40
CA GLN A 595 -19.32 -23.47 63.72
C GLN A 595 -20.45 -23.80 64.69
N THR A 596 -20.21 -24.79 65.56
CA THR A 596 -21.18 -25.25 66.54
C THR A 596 -20.66 -25.12 67.96
N ASP A 597 -21.56 -24.87 68.90
CA ASP A 597 -21.27 -24.86 70.33
C ASP A 597 -21.03 -26.29 70.87
N GLY A 598 -20.75 -26.41 72.18
CA GLY A 598 -20.56 -27.72 72.83
C GLY A 598 -21.80 -28.64 72.82
N SER A 599 -22.96 -28.14 72.38
CA SER A 599 -24.21 -28.89 72.23
C SER A 599 -24.56 -29.19 70.77
N GLY A 600 -23.71 -28.78 69.81
CA GLY A 600 -23.93 -28.97 68.37
C GLY A 600 -24.84 -27.93 67.70
N ASN A 601 -25.24 -26.86 68.40
CA ASN A 601 -26.04 -25.78 67.80
C ASN A 601 -25.14 -24.78 67.05
N PRO A 602 -25.55 -24.25 65.89
CA PRO A 602 -24.81 -23.19 65.21
C PRO A 602 -24.62 -21.96 66.08
N ILE A 603 -23.41 -21.40 66.11
CA ILE A 603 -23.09 -20.20 66.89
C ILE A 603 -23.56 -18.95 66.12
N PRO A 604 -24.39 -18.07 66.69
CA PRO A 604 -24.80 -16.82 66.03
C PRO A 604 -23.62 -15.88 65.77
N THR A 605 -23.65 -15.13 64.66
CA THR A 605 -22.63 -14.12 64.35
C THR A 605 -22.73 -12.86 65.21
N TYR A 606 -23.93 -12.51 65.67
CA TYR A 606 -24.20 -11.29 66.43
C TYR A 606 -25.46 -11.43 67.31
N SER A 607 -25.64 -10.50 68.24
CA SER A 607 -26.83 -10.35 69.09
C SER A 607 -27.70 -9.16 68.65
N GLN A 608 -28.87 -9.01 69.27
CA GLN A 608 -29.72 -7.82 69.08
C GLN A 608 -28.98 -6.52 69.46
N ASP A 609 -28.25 -6.51 70.59
CA ASP A 609 -27.45 -5.34 71.01
C ASP A 609 -26.40 -4.92 69.97
N THR A 610 -25.85 -5.89 69.23
CA THR A 610 -24.92 -5.60 68.14
C THR A 610 -25.65 -4.93 66.97
N ILE A 611 -26.84 -5.42 66.61
CA ILE A 611 -27.66 -4.83 65.54
C ILE A 611 -28.01 -3.39 65.87
N GLU A 612 -28.44 -3.12 67.11
CA GLU A 612 -28.71 -1.78 67.59
C GLU A 612 -27.46 -0.91 67.49
N GLY A 613 -26.31 -1.38 67.98
CA GLY A 613 -25.05 -0.65 67.88
C GLY A 613 -24.66 -0.27 66.43
N PHE A 614 -24.81 -1.17 65.47
CA PHE A 614 -24.62 -0.84 64.05
C PHE A 614 -25.69 0.10 63.50
N ALA A 615 -26.95 -0.04 63.91
CA ALA A 615 -28.03 0.86 63.49
C ALA A 615 -27.73 2.30 63.92
N HIS A 616 -27.22 2.48 65.15
CA HIS A 616 -26.74 3.77 65.64
C HIS A 616 -25.54 4.30 64.83
N THR A 617 -24.61 3.43 64.42
CA THR A 617 -23.47 3.82 63.56
C THR A 617 -23.91 4.32 62.18
N PHE A 618 -24.99 3.77 61.63
CA PHE A 618 -25.48 4.12 60.30
C PHE A 618 -26.51 5.27 60.29
N THR A 619 -26.66 6.01 61.39
CA THR A 619 -27.47 7.24 61.45
C THR A 619 -26.77 8.45 60.84
N GLY A 620 -27.53 9.48 60.46
CA GLY A 620 -26.97 10.76 60.02
C GLY A 620 -26.52 10.79 58.56
N TRP A 621 -27.10 9.95 57.68
CA TRP A 621 -26.81 9.91 56.25
C TRP A 621 -28.02 10.33 55.42
N SER A 622 -27.83 11.16 54.40
CA SER A 622 -28.92 11.57 53.49
C SER A 622 -28.46 11.64 52.03
N TYR A 623 -29.41 11.81 51.12
CA TYR A 623 -29.18 11.90 49.68
C TYR A 623 -28.25 13.08 49.34
N PRO A 624 -27.45 12.96 48.26
CA PRO A 624 -26.75 14.12 47.72
C PRO A 624 -27.75 15.18 47.23
N PRO A 625 -27.39 16.49 47.25
CA PRO A 625 -28.28 17.52 46.74
C PRO A 625 -28.43 17.41 45.22
N GLN A 626 -29.62 17.74 44.73
CA GLN A 626 -29.82 17.99 43.30
C GLN A 626 -28.92 19.13 42.81
N PRO A 627 -28.57 19.17 41.51
CA PRO A 627 -27.77 20.25 40.95
C PRO A 627 -28.33 21.64 41.29
N GLY A 628 -27.48 22.49 41.88
CA GLY A 628 -27.87 23.86 42.29
C GLY A 628 -28.61 23.96 43.64
N LYS A 629 -28.76 22.87 44.39
CA LYS A 629 -29.31 22.86 45.76
C LYS A 629 -28.19 22.69 46.79
N SER A 630 -28.40 23.23 47.98
CA SER A 630 -27.52 22.98 49.13
C SER A 630 -27.85 21.62 49.78
N PRO A 631 -26.87 20.90 50.35
CA PRO A 631 -27.13 19.68 51.12
C PRO A 631 -28.09 19.92 52.30
N GLN A 632 -29.07 19.04 52.48
CA GLN A 632 -30.00 19.03 53.61
C GLN A 632 -30.31 17.59 54.02
N PHE A 633 -30.53 17.34 55.32
CA PHE A 633 -30.76 15.97 55.82
C PHE A 633 -32.11 15.40 55.37
N TYR A 634 -33.15 16.23 55.26
CA TYR A 634 -34.44 15.83 54.71
C TYR A 634 -34.58 16.35 53.28
N SER A 635 -33.68 15.93 52.39
CA SER A 635 -33.73 16.32 50.97
C SER A 635 -34.63 15.40 50.14
N ASP A 636 -35.04 15.90 48.98
CA ASP A 636 -35.63 15.06 47.94
C ASP A 636 -34.63 13.97 47.52
N ARG A 637 -35.17 12.81 47.13
CA ARG A 637 -34.37 11.70 46.63
C ARG A 637 -33.61 12.12 45.38
N TYR A 638 -32.30 11.95 45.39
CA TYR A 638 -31.43 12.13 44.24
C TYR A 638 -30.32 11.08 44.28
N TYR A 639 -30.13 10.37 43.17
CA TYR A 639 -29.28 9.17 43.16
C TYR A 639 -27.88 9.40 42.58
N SER A 640 -27.64 10.58 41.99
CA SER A 640 -26.37 10.88 41.33
C SER A 640 -25.34 11.42 42.30
N GLY A 641 -24.59 10.50 42.89
CA GLY A 641 -23.51 10.77 43.86
C GLY A 641 -23.67 9.90 45.11
N PRO A 642 -22.65 9.83 45.99
CA PRO A 642 -22.79 9.15 47.27
C PRO A 642 -23.69 9.94 48.23
N MET A 643 -24.29 9.24 49.20
CA MET A 643 -24.92 9.86 50.35
C MET A 643 -23.93 10.70 51.14
N LEU A 644 -24.44 11.75 51.79
CA LEU A 644 -23.64 12.71 52.56
C LEU A 644 -23.91 12.57 54.06
N PRO A 645 -22.88 12.77 54.90
CA PRO A 645 -23.02 12.75 56.35
C PRO A 645 -23.57 14.07 56.90
N PHE A 646 -24.37 13.98 57.95
CA PHE A 646 -24.95 15.08 58.72
C PHE A 646 -24.77 14.81 60.21
N ASP A 647 -23.68 15.32 60.77
CA ASP A 647 -23.27 15.02 62.14
C ASP A 647 -24.27 15.45 63.22
N ASN A 648 -25.12 16.44 62.93
CA ASN A 648 -26.19 16.90 63.81
C ASN A 648 -27.41 15.95 63.84
N HIS A 649 -27.44 14.96 62.95
CA HIS A 649 -28.43 13.89 62.85
C HIS A 649 -27.81 12.50 63.11
N HIS A 650 -26.57 12.46 63.59
CA HIS A 650 -25.87 11.23 63.92
C HIS A 650 -25.90 10.99 65.43
N ASP A 651 -26.21 9.77 65.85
CA ASP A 651 -26.16 9.43 67.25
C ASP A 651 -24.71 9.47 67.76
N LYS A 652 -24.47 10.22 68.83
CA LYS A 652 -23.16 10.40 69.45
C LYS A 652 -22.94 9.47 70.65
N GLY A 653 -23.88 8.58 70.95
CA GLY A 653 -23.73 7.53 71.96
C GLY A 653 -22.59 6.55 71.65
N ALA A 654 -22.16 5.83 72.68
CA ALA A 654 -21.24 4.69 72.53
C ALA A 654 -21.96 3.53 71.83
N LYS A 655 -21.25 2.75 71.01
CA LYS A 655 -21.85 1.76 70.12
C LYS A 655 -21.13 0.43 70.20
N LEU A 656 -21.86 -0.67 70.40
CA LEU A 656 -21.31 -2.03 70.41
C LEU A 656 -21.31 -2.60 68.98
N LEU A 657 -20.16 -3.06 68.51
CA LEU A 657 -19.96 -3.68 67.21
C LEU A 657 -19.61 -5.18 67.36
N LEU A 658 -19.30 -5.86 66.25
CA LEU A 658 -18.97 -7.29 66.24
C LEU A 658 -17.73 -7.56 67.09
N ASN A 659 -17.69 -8.77 67.66
CA ASN A 659 -16.58 -9.26 68.48
C ASN A 659 -16.28 -8.42 69.72
N GLY A 660 -17.31 -7.74 70.26
CA GLY A 660 -17.19 -6.96 71.50
C GLY A 660 -16.46 -5.63 71.33
N VAL A 661 -16.20 -5.19 70.10
CA VAL A 661 -15.58 -3.88 69.83
C VAL A 661 -16.57 -2.78 70.20
N SER A 662 -16.15 -1.78 70.99
CA SER A 662 -16.99 -0.64 71.34
C SER A 662 -16.43 0.64 70.75
N LEU A 663 -17.27 1.40 70.05
CA LEU A 663 -16.98 2.79 69.68
C LEU A 663 -17.28 3.70 70.88
N SER A 664 -16.38 4.64 71.15
CA SER A 664 -16.57 5.63 72.21
C SER A 664 -17.61 6.68 71.81
N ALA A 665 -18.28 7.28 72.78
CA ALA A 665 -19.20 8.38 72.53
C ALA A 665 -18.48 9.60 71.91
N GLY A 666 -19.20 10.40 71.12
CA GLY A 666 -18.71 11.63 70.48
C GLY A 666 -18.16 11.47 69.06
N GLY A 667 -18.26 10.27 68.46
CA GLY A 667 -17.85 9.99 67.07
C GLY A 667 -18.61 10.79 66.01
N THR A 668 -18.09 10.85 64.78
CA THR A 668 -18.79 11.48 63.63
C THR A 668 -19.46 10.41 62.76
N ALA A 669 -20.47 10.81 61.99
CA ALA A 669 -21.18 9.89 61.08
C ALA A 669 -20.20 9.15 60.15
N GLN A 670 -19.21 9.89 59.62
CA GLN A 670 -18.17 9.34 58.76
C GLN A 670 -17.23 8.38 59.52
N ALA A 671 -16.70 8.80 60.68
CA ALA A 671 -15.72 8.01 61.43
C ALA A 671 -16.33 6.70 61.95
N ASP A 672 -17.56 6.76 62.44
CA ASP A 672 -18.25 5.59 62.96
C ASP A 672 -18.61 4.63 61.82
N LEU A 673 -19.08 5.12 60.67
CA LEU A 673 -19.31 4.30 59.47
C LEU A 673 -18.03 3.60 59.02
N ASP A 674 -16.92 4.32 58.92
CA ASP A 674 -15.63 3.74 58.50
C ASP A 674 -15.17 2.65 59.50
N ALA A 675 -15.36 2.86 60.80
CA ALA A 675 -15.06 1.87 61.83
C ALA A 675 -15.97 0.63 61.75
N ALA A 676 -17.27 0.82 61.53
CA ALA A 676 -18.23 -0.29 61.35
C ALA A 676 -17.93 -1.12 60.11
N LEU A 677 -17.69 -0.50 58.95
CA LEU A 677 -17.37 -1.22 57.73
C LEU A 677 -16.03 -1.94 57.83
N ALA A 678 -15.03 -1.34 58.49
CA ALA A 678 -13.76 -2.01 58.77
C ALA A 678 -13.94 -3.20 59.73
N ASN A 679 -14.79 -3.07 60.75
CA ASN A 679 -15.11 -4.17 61.68
C ASN A 679 -15.81 -5.33 60.96
N ILE A 680 -16.78 -5.04 60.08
CA ILE A 680 -17.44 -6.06 59.24
C ILE A 680 -16.43 -6.71 58.30
N PHE A 681 -15.67 -5.94 57.52
CA PHE A 681 -14.72 -6.45 56.52
C PHE A 681 -13.66 -7.38 57.12
N ASN A 682 -13.20 -7.07 58.34
CA ASN A 682 -12.22 -7.88 59.06
C ASN A 682 -12.83 -9.06 59.83
N HIS A 683 -14.16 -9.22 59.83
CA HIS A 683 -14.79 -10.37 60.45
C HIS A 683 -14.41 -11.68 59.71
N PRO A 684 -14.04 -12.77 60.43
CA PRO A 684 -13.60 -14.02 59.81
C PRO A 684 -14.59 -14.64 58.82
N ASN A 685 -15.90 -14.48 59.05
CA ASN A 685 -16.93 -15.01 58.15
C ASN A 685 -16.93 -14.41 56.74
N VAL A 686 -16.42 -13.19 56.52
CA VAL A 686 -16.60 -12.51 55.22
C VAL A 686 -15.96 -13.32 54.09
N GLY A 687 -14.77 -13.87 54.33
CA GLY A 687 -14.05 -14.70 53.35
C GLY A 687 -14.87 -15.91 52.88
N PRO A 688 -15.21 -16.87 53.76
CA PRO A 688 -16.01 -18.04 53.39
C PRO A 688 -17.42 -17.69 52.90
N PHE A 689 -18.08 -16.69 53.49
CA PHE A 689 -19.44 -16.29 53.09
C PHE A 689 -19.48 -15.77 51.65
N ILE A 690 -18.64 -14.81 51.31
CA ILE A 690 -18.58 -14.23 49.96
C ILE A 690 -18.02 -15.23 48.95
N SER A 691 -17.00 -16.00 49.33
CA SER A 691 -16.44 -17.04 48.45
C SER A 691 -17.51 -18.05 48.03
N LYS A 692 -18.28 -18.57 49.00
CA LYS A 692 -19.35 -19.53 48.70
C LYS A 692 -20.41 -18.95 47.77
N GLN A 693 -20.89 -17.73 48.03
CA GLN A 693 -21.92 -17.11 47.18
C GLN A 693 -21.40 -16.83 45.77
N LEU A 694 -20.19 -16.32 45.61
CA LEU A 694 -19.61 -16.08 44.29
C LEU A 694 -19.39 -17.38 43.50
N ILE A 695 -18.94 -18.45 44.16
CA ILE A 695 -18.83 -19.77 43.53
C ILE A 695 -20.22 -20.26 43.08
N GLN A 696 -21.24 -20.09 43.92
CA GLN A 696 -22.62 -20.45 43.57
C GLN A 696 -23.16 -19.70 42.36
N LYS A 697 -22.83 -18.41 42.24
CA LYS A 697 -23.29 -17.58 41.12
C LYS A 697 -22.51 -17.79 39.83
N LEU A 698 -21.23 -18.15 39.90
CA LEU A 698 -20.35 -18.24 38.73
C LEU A 698 -20.14 -19.67 38.21
N VAL A 699 -20.12 -20.67 39.09
CA VAL A 699 -19.61 -22.00 38.77
C VAL A 699 -20.61 -23.12 39.08
N MET A 700 -21.08 -23.23 40.33
CA MET A 700 -21.85 -24.41 40.76
C MET A 700 -22.67 -24.21 42.02
N SER A 701 -23.85 -24.83 42.13
CA SER A 701 -24.75 -24.65 43.28
C SER A 701 -24.22 -25.29 44.57
N ASN A 702 -23.40 -26.34 44.46
CA ASN A 702 -22.98 -27.19 45.57
C ASN A 702 -21.44 -27.30 45.71
N PRO A 703 -20.72 -26.19 45.97
CA PRO A 703 -19.27 -26.25 46.11
C PRO A 703 -18.84 -27.06 47.33
N SER A 704 -17.73 -27.80 47.20
CA SER A 704 -17.17 -28.54 48.33
C SER A 704 -16.62 -27.57 49.40
N PRO A 705 -16.56 -28.00 50.68
CA PRO A 705 -15.91 -27.23 51.73
C PRO A 705 -14.45 -26.87 51.38
N ASP A 706 -13.71 -27.79 50.74
CA ASP A 706 -12.32 -27.57 50.33
C ASP A 706 -12.20 -26.46 49.28
N TYR A 707 -13.12 -26.38 48.32
CA TYR A 707 -13.14 -25.31 47.33
C TYR A 707 -13.44 -23.96 47.98
N VAL A 708 -14.45 -23.89 48.85
CA VAL A 708 -14.74 -22.67 49.62
C VAL A 708 -13.52 -22.25 50.45
N SER A 709 -12.85 -23.20 51.12
CA SER A 709 -11.65 -22.96 51.93
C SER A 709 -10.51 -22.33 51.12
N ARG A 710 -10.19 -22.88 49.94
CA ARG A 710 -9.12 -22.35 49.08
C ARG A 710 -9.42 -20.93 48.61
N VAL A 711 -10.66 -20.64 48.20
CA VAL A 711 -11.04 -19.30 47.75
C VAL A 711 -11.09 -18.33 48.93
N ALA A 712 -11.59 -18.76 50.10
CA ALA A 712 -11.61 -17.96 51.32
C ALA A 712 -10.19 -17.58 51.78
N GLN A 713 -9.21 -18.49 51.63
CA GLN A 713 -7.80 -18.17 51.89
C GLN A 713 -7.30 -17.05 50.98
N VAL A 714 -7.62 -17.09 49.68
CA VAL A 714 -7.26 -16.04 48.72
C VAL A 714 -7.98 -14.72 49.03
N PHE A 715 -9.24 -14.78 49.47
CA PHE A 715 -9.95 -13.60 49.96
C PHE A 715 -9.25 -13.03 51.20
N ASN A 716 -8.75 -13.87 52.10
CA ASN A 716 -8.05 -13.44 53.30
C ASN A 716 -6.68 -12.82 53.00
N ASP A 717 -5.96 -13.37 52.02
CA ASP A 717 -4.68 -12.87 51.54
C ASP A 717 -4.47 -13.32 50.08
N ASN A 718 -4.31 -12.37 49.16
CA ASN A 718 -4.04 -12.64 47.75
C ASN A 718 -2.62 -13.19 47.46
N GLY A 719 -1.84 -13.50 48.49
CA GLY A 719 -0.42 -13.89 48.43
C GLY A 719 0.55 -12.71 48.52
N SER A 720 0.04 -11.49 48.72
CA SER A 720 0.82 -10.26 48.92
C SER A 720 0.35 -9.46 50.16
N GLY A 721 -0.38 -10.10 51.07
CA GLY A 721 -0.94 -9.49 52.28
C GLY A 721 -2.18 -8.63 52.03
N VAL A 722 -2.79 -8.69 50.85
CA VAL A 722 -3.98 -7.89 50.52
C VAL A 722 -5.24 -8.73 50.68
N ARG A 723 -6.06 -8.38 51.67
CA ARG A 723 -7.38 -8.94 51.90
C ARG A 723 -8.40 -8.38 50.91
N GLY A 724 -9.28 -9.21 50.37
CA GLY A 724 -10.44 -8.81 49.58
C GLY A 724 -10.12 -8.37 48.15
N ASP A 725 -8.96 -8.76 47.60
CA ASP A 725 -8.63 -8.52 46.18
C ASP A 725 -9.54 -9.36 45.28
N MET A 726 -10.51 -8.71 44.65
CA MET A 726 -11.53 -9.39 43.87
C MET A 726 -10.97 -10.06 42.60
N LYS A 727 -9.90 -9.53 41.99
CA LYS A 727 -9.27 -10.20 40.82
C LYS A 727 -8.66 -11.54 41.23
N ALA A 728 -7.99 -11.56 42.38
CA ALA A 728 -7.40 -12.78 42.91
C ALA A 728 -8.48 -13.80 43.28
N VAL A 729 -9.55 -13.36 43.96
CA VAL A 729 -10.69 -14.20 44.33
C VAL A 729 -11.39 -14.79 43.10
N ILE A 730 -11.72 -13.98 42.10
CA ILE A 730 -12.38 -14.44 40.86
C ILE A 730 -11.48 -15.42 40.10
N SER A 731 -10.16 -15.17 40.07
CA SER A 731 -9.20 -16.10 39.46
C SER A 731 -9.14 -17.43 40.21
N ALA A 732 -9.15 -17.38 41.54
CA ALA A 732 -9.15 -18.59 42.38
C ALA A 732 -10.42 -19.42 42.18
N ILE A 733 -11.58 -18.76 42.06
CA ILE A 733 -12.86 -19.41 41.72
C ILE A 733 -12.73 -20.12 40.36
N LEU A 734 -12.45 -19.37 39.29
CA LEU A 734 -12.54 -19.91 37.93
C LEU A 734 -11.47 -20.96 37.60
N LEU A 735 -10.33 -20.93 38.30
CA LEU A 735 -9.20 -21.84 38.07
C LEU A 735 -9.09 -22.97 39.10
N ASP A 736 -10.00 -23.05 40.06
CA ASP A 736 -9.97 -24.09 41.08
C ASP A 736 -10.07 -25.49 40.45
N PRO A 737 -9.36 -26.51 40.97
CA PRO A 737 -9.48 -27.89 40.48
C PRO A 737 -10.92 -28.41 40.42
N GLU A 738 -11.79 -28.03 41.36
CA GLU A 738 -13.21 -28.39 41.32
C GLU A 738 -13.95 -27.67 40.19
N ALA A 739 -13.70 -26.37 40.02
CA ALA A 739 -14.25 -25.60 38.90
C ALA A 739 -13.76 -26.12 37.54
N ARG A 740 -12.55 -26.68 37.45
CA ARG A 740 -11.94 -27.25 36.23
C ARG A 740 -12.20 -28.74 36.04
N ARG A 741 -12.75 -29.45 37.04
CA ARG A 741 -12.96 -30.91 37.01
C ARG A 741 -13.71 -31.38 35.76
N GLY A 742 -14.78 -30.69 35.38
CA GLY A 742 -15.57 -31.02 34.19
C GLY A 742 -14.90 -30.70 32.85
N ASP A 743 -13.66 -30.19 32.84
CA ASP A 743 -12.86 -30.10 31.62
C ASP A 743 -12.45 -31.49 31.11
N ASP A 744 -12.44 -32.49 32.01
CA ASP A 744 -12.43 -33.92 31.69
C ASP A 744 -13.82 -34.53 31.98
N PRO A 745 -14.60 -34.89 30.95
CA PRO A 745 -15.92 -35.52 31.13
C PRO A 745 -15.89 -36.79 31.99
N ALA A 746 -14.75 -37.49 32.08
CA ALA A 746 -14.61 -38.69 32.89
C ALA A 746 -14.53 -38.40 34.41
N GLN A 747 -14.31 -37.14 34.80
CA GLN A 747 -14.18 -36.71 36.19
C GLN A 747 -15.42 -35.98 36.73
N VAL A 748 -16.42 -35.70 35.88
CA VAL A 748 -17.64 -34.98 36.26
C VAL A 748 -18.40 -35.75 37.34
N GLN A 749 -18.83 -35.04 38.38
CA GLN A 749 -19.67 -35.58 39.45
C GLN A 749 -21.12 -35.09 39.33
N SER A 750 -22.06 -35.81 39.93
CA SER A 750 -23.49 -35.45 39.88
C SER A 750 -23.86 -34.16 40.61
N SER A 751 -22.96 -33.65 41.46
CA SER A 751 -23.09 -32.36 42.16
C SER A 751 -22.46 -31.19 41.40
N ASP A 752 -21.87 -31.44 40.22
CA ASP A 752 -21.14 -30.43 39.46
C ASP A 752 -22.08 -29.50 38.70
N GLY A 753 -21.70 -28.23 38.64
CA GLY A 753 -22.43 -27.22 37.90
C GLY A 753 -23.68 -26.70 38.61
N HIS A 754 -24.55 -26.05 37.84
CA HIS A 754 -25.85 -25.54 38.29
C HIS A 754 -26.82 -25.36 37.14
N LEU A 755 -28.11 -25.24 37.47
CA LEU A 755 -29.11 -24.83 36.49
C LEU A 755 -28.82 -23.38 36.07
N LYS A 756 -28.67 -23.12 34.77
CA LYS A 756 -28.58 -21.75 34.25
C LYS A 756 -29.84 -21.00 34.64
N GLU A 757 -29.70 -19.95 35.43
CA GLU A 757 -30.78 -19.04 35.75
C GLU A 757 -31.33 -18.38 34.46
N PRO A 758 -32.61 -17.95 34.44
CA PRO A 758 -33.25 -17.49 33.21
C PRO A 758 -32.45 -16.48 32.37
N LEU A 759 -31.91 -15.42 32.98
CA LEU A 759 -31.15 -14.41 32.24
C LEU A 759 -29.87 -15.00 31.63
N LEU A 760 -29.16 -15.85 32.39
CA LEU A 760 -27.97 -16.54 31.90
C LEU A 760 -28.30 -17.50 30.75
N GLN A 761 -29.38 -18.27 30.87
CA GLN A 761 -29.84 -19.17 29.82
C GLN A 761 -30.19 -18.39 28.54
N MET A 762 -30.92 -17.28 28.66
CA MET A 762 -31.31 -16.47 27.52
C MET A 762 -30.08 -15.93 26.78
N ILE A 763 -29.18 -15.29 27.52
CA ILE A 763 -28.02 -14.61 26.93
C ILE A 763 -27.02 -15.64 26.38
N SER A 764 -26.86 -16.79 27.04
CA SER A 764 -26.04 -17.91 26.56
C SER A 764 -26.52 -18.41 25.19
N VAL A 765 -27.84 -18.62 25.03
CA VAL A 765 -28.43 -19.01 23.74
C VAL A 765 -28.24 -17.92 22.68
N MET A 766 -28.48 -16.65 23.05
CA MET A 766 -28.26 -15.53 22.13
C MET A 766 -26.81 -15.48 21.63
N ARG A 767 -25.84 -15.65 22.54
CA ARG A 767 -24.41 -15.66 22.20
C ARG A 767 -24.02 -16.86 21.35
N ALA A 768 -24.54 -18.05 21.64
CA ALA A 768 -24.33 -19.24 20.81
C ALA A 768 -24.81 -19.04 19.36
N LEU A 769 -25.83 -18.20 19.16
CA LEU A 769 -26.40 -17.83 17.86
C LEU A 769 -25.78 -16.57 17.24
N ASN A 770 -24.69 -16.04 17.83
CA ASN A 770 -24.07 -14.77 17.47
C ASN A 770 -25.10 -13.63 17.34
N ALA A 771 -26.04 -13.56 18.28
CA ALA A 771 -27.13 -12.59 18.18
C ALA A 771 -26.68 -11.16 18.48
N THR A 772 -27.13 -10.21 17.67
CA THR A 772 -27.08 -8.77 17.95
C THR A 772 -28.46 -8.31 18.40
N THR A 773 -28.55 -7.43 19.40
CA THR A 773 -29.83 -6.94 19.94
C THR A 773 -29.75 -5.46 20.33
N ASP A 774 -30.89 -4.78 20.38
CA ASP A 774 -31.06 -3.48 21.05
C ASP A 774 -31.65 -3.61 22.46
N GLY A 775 -31.83 -4.85 22.95
CA GLY A 775 -32.38 -5.15 24.26
C GLY A 775 -33.91 -5.17 24.32
N ASP A 776 -34.60 -4.78 23.24
CA ASP A 776 -36.06 -4.65 23.24
C ASP A 776 -36.77 -6.00 23.40
N ASN A 777 -37.90 -6.01 24.10
CA ASN A 777 -38.72 -7.17 24.47
C ASN A 777 -38.06 -8.27 25.32
N LEU A 778 -36.74 -8.26 25.53
CA LEU A 778 -36.06 -9.31 26.30
C LEU A 778 -36.46 -9.35 27.79
N MET A 779 -36.80 -8.21 28.39
CA MET A 779 -37.26 -8.16 29.78
C MET A 779 -38.56 -8.95 30.02
N TYR A 780 -39.44 -9.06 29.02
CA TYR A 780 -40.68 -9.82 29.15
C TYR A 780 -40.40 -11.33 29.27
N TYR A 781 -39.46 -11.86 28.47
CA TYR A 781 -39.03 -13.25 28.61
C TYR A 781 -38.41 -13.52 29.99
N GLY A 782 -37.60 -12.58 30.49
CA GLY A 782 -37.09 -12.64 31.86
C GLY A 782 -38.23 -12.68 32.89
N SER A 783 -39.24 -11.82 32.74
CA SER A 783 -40.42 -11.76 33.61
C SER A 783 -41.25 -13.05 33.57
N ASP A 784 -41.50 -13.61 32.39
CA ASP A 784 -42.22 -14.89 32.19
C ASP A 784 -41.48 -16.07 32.83
N MET A 785 -40.16 -15.94 32.99
CA MET A 785 -39.30 -16.90 33.69
C MET A 785 -39.00 -16.50 35.15
N ARG A 786 -39.68 -15.47 35.67
CA ARG A 786 -39.59 -14.96 37.05
C ARG A 786 -38.25 -14.33 37.43
N GLN A 787 -37.48 -13.85 36.44
CA GLN A 787 -36.23 -13.13 36.62
C GLN A 787 -36.17 -11.89 35.73
N GLU A 788 -37.07 -10.94 35.96
CA GLU A 788 -37.02 -9.63 35.28
C GLU A 788 -35.90 -8.76 35.88
N PRO A 789 -34.92 -8.27 35.09
CA PRO A 789 -33.79 -7.52 35.62
C PRO A 789 -34.23 -6.32 36.47
N PHE A 790 -33.59 -6.17 37.63
CA PHE A 790 -33.83 -5.12 38.64
C PHE A 790 -35.18 -5.18 39.37
N ASN A 791 -36.07 -6.12 39.03
CA ASN A 791 -37.43 -6.19 39.59
C ASN A 791 -37.56 -7.27 40.69
N SER A 792 -36.56 -7.38 41.55
CA SER A 792 -36.54 -8.38 42.64
C SER A 792 -37.75 -8.23 43.55
N THR A 793 -38.37 -9.35 43.92
CA THR A 793 -39.51 -9.41 44.84
C THR A 793 -39.09 -9.47 46.32
N THR A 794 -37.83 -9.82 46.62
CA THR A 794 -37.36 -10.01 48.01
C THR A 794 -35.93 -9.51 48.20
N VAL A 795 -35.48 -9.43 49.46
CA VAL A 795 -34.08 -9.15 49.81
C VAL A 795 -33.12 -10.28 49.42
N PHE A 796 -33.63 -11.50 49.16
CA PHE A 796 -32.86 -12.63 48.61
C PHE A 796 -32.80 -12.61 47.08
N ASN A 797 -33.00 -11.44 46.47
CA ASN A 797 -33.21 -11.32 45.04
C ASN A 797 -34.39 -12.20 44.55
N PHE A 798 -34.17 -13.02 43.52
CA PHE A 798 -35.19 -13.92 42.94
C PHE A 798 -35.29 -15.29 43.63
N TYR A 799 -34.25 -15.74 44.31
CA TYR A 799 -34.20 -17.05 44.97
C TYR A 799 -33.14 -17.09 46.08
N PRO A 800 -33.37 -17.84 47.18
CA PRO A 800 -32.45 -17.88 48.30
C PRO A 800 -31.23 -18.79 48.02
N PRO A 801 -30.02 -18.43 48.51
CA PRO A 801 -28.78 -19.16 48.22
C PRO A 801 -28.69 -20.57 48.86
N ASN A 802 -29.60 -20.88 49.76
CA ASN A 802 -29.67 -22.15 50.49
C ASN A 802 -30.84 -23.06 50.07
N TYR A 803 -31.50 -22.78 48.94
CA TYR A 803 -32.59 -23.65 48.48
C TYR A 803 -32.06 -25.05 48.14
N VAL A 804 -32.71 -26.07 48.71
CA VAL A 804 -32.43 -27.49 48.46
C VAL A 804 -33.43 -28.02 47.44
N ILE A 805 -32.95 -28.75 46.44
CA ILE A 805 -33.81 -29.35 45.42
C ILE A 805 -34.71 -30.41 46.09
N PRO A 806 -36.05 -30.32 45.95
CA PRO A 806 -36.97 -31.26 46.58
C PRO A 806 -36.64 -32.72 46.28
N GLY A 807 -36.63 -33.57 47.31
CA GLY A 807 -36.30 -35.00 47.17
C GLY A 807 -34.79 -35.31 47.14
N THR A 808 -33.93 -34.30 47.31
CA THR A 808 -32.48 -34.46 47.35
C THR A 808 -31.88 -33.73 48.57
N GLN A 809 -30.56 -33.84 48.76
CA GLN A 809 -29.78 -33.01 49.69
C GLN A 809 -28.96 -31.92 48.96
N LEU A 810 -29.09 -31.83 47.64
CA LEU A 810 -28.30 -30.92 46.82
C LEU A 810 -28.88 -29.50 46.91
N LEU A 811 -27.97 -28.55 47.11
CA LEU A 811 -28.30 -27.14 46.89
C LEU A 811 -28.54 -26.91 45.40
N GLY A 812 -29.60 -26.19 45.07
CA GLY A 812 -29.90 -25.73 43.72
C GLY A 812 -30.72 -24.45 43.74
N PRO A 813 -30.14 -23.32 44.21
CA PRO A 813 -30.84 -22.03 44.35
C PRO A 813 -31.76 -21.67 43.19
N GLU A 814 -31.28 -21.85 41.97
CA GLU A 814 -31.95 -21.50 40.71
C GLU A 814 -33.20 -22.35 40.46
N PHE A 815 -33.29 -23.56 41.01
CA PHE A 815 -34.48 -24.41 40.92
C PHE A 815 -35.68 -23.82 41.66
N LYS A 816 -35.49 -22.87 42.59
CA LYS A 816 -36.59 -22.24 43.31
C LYS A 816 -37.59 -21.56 42.38
N ILE A 817 -37.11 -21.02 41.25
CA ILE A 817 -37.93 -20.34 40.26
C ILE A 817 -38.26 -21.21 39.05
N LEU A 818 -37.75 -22.45 38.99
CA LEU A 818 -38.08 -23.42 37.95
C LEU A 818 -39.36 -24.20 38.30
N ASN A 819 -40.34 -24.12 37.42
CA ASN A 819 -41.58 -24.90 37.44
C ASN A 819 -42.06 -25.20 36.01
N THR A 820 -43.17 -25.93 35.87
CA THR A 820 -43.75 -26.31 34.58
C THR A 820 -43.95 -25.12 33.63
N SER A 821 -44.49 -24.00 34.13
CA SER A 821 -44.73 -22.81 33.30
C SER A 821 -43.42 -22.16 32.84
N THR A 822 -42.48 -21.93 33.75
CA THR A 822 -41.19 -21.32 33.38
C THR A 822 -40.34 -22.23 32.48
N THR A 823 -40.51 -23.56 32.58
CA THR A 823 -39.85 -24.52 31.69
C THR A 823 -40.36 -24.37 30.25
N ILE A 824 -41.67 -24.19 30.07
CA ILE A 824 -42.26 -23.89 28.77
C ILE A 824 -41.78 -22.52 28.27
N SER A 825 -41.72 -21.50 29.14
CA SER A 825 -41.20 -20.17 28.76
C SER A 825 -39.75 -20.22 28.25
N ARG A 826 -38.87 -21.04 28.85
CA ARG A 826 -37.50 -21.27 28.37
C ARG A 826 -37.50 -21.83 26.94
N ILE A 827 -38.32 -22.82 26.66
CA ILE A 827 -38.44 -23.44 25.32
C ILE A 827 -39.01 -22.44 24.32
N ASN A 828 -40.01 -21.65 24.72
CA ASN A 828 -40.60 -20.60 23.87
C ASN A 828 -39.56 -19.54 23.48
N PHE A 829 -38.73 -19.11 24.42
CA PHE A 829 -37.63 -18.18 24.09
C PHE A 829 -36.68 -18.77 23.05
N VAL A 830 -36.25 -20.04 23.21
CA VAL A 830 -35.38 -20.72 22.23
C VAL A 830 -36.07 -20.85 20.87
N ASN A 831 -37.37 -21.16 20.85
CA ASN A 831 -38.15 -21.18 19.61
C ASN A 831 -38.16 -19.80 18.93
N ASP A 832 -38.43 -18.74 19.68
CA ASP A 832 -38.59 -17.39 19.13
C ASP A 832 -37.26 -16.83 18.61
N ILE A 833 -36.15 -17.07 19.29
CA ILE A 833 -34.83 -16.60 18.83
C ILE A 833 -34.31 -17.41 17.61
N VAL A 834 -34.71 -18.67 17.47
CA VAL A 834 -34.28 -19.54 16.34
C VAL A 834 -35.21 -19.42 15.12
N TYR A 835 -36.52 -19.47 15.33
CA TYR A 835 -37.54 -19.53 14.28
C TYR A 835 -38.36 -18.25 14.15
N GLY A 836 -38.64 -17.57 15.26
CA GLY A 836 -39.49 -16.38 15.32
C GLY A 836 -38.71 -15.07 15.29
N SER A 837 -39.10 -14.15 16.17
CA SER A 837 -38.49 -12.85 16.36
C SER A 837 -38.50 -12.46 17.84
N VAL A 838 -37.38 -11.95 18.35
CA VAL A 838 -37.27 -11.37 19.70
C VAL A 838 -37.17 -9.85 19.56
N GLY A 839 -38.32 -9.18 19.50
CA GLY A 839 -38.35 -7.76 19.13
C GLY A 839 -37.94 -7.51 17.67
N GLN A 840 -37.92 -6.25 17.25
CA GLN A 840 -37.69 -5.89 15.84
C GLN A 840 -36.21 -5.92 15.43
N ASN A 841 -35.31 -5.66 16.38
CA ASN A 841 -33.88 -5.43 16.09
C ASN A 841 -32.96 -6.53 16.62
N THR A 842 -33.48 -7.57 17.27
CA THR A 842 -32.68 -8.76 17.59
C THR A 842 -32.52 -9.63 16.36
N LYS A 843 -31.28 -9.92 15.98
CA LYS A 843 -30.92 -10.71 14.79
C LYS A 843 -29.91 -11.76 15.17
N THR A 844 -30.04 -12.97 14.62
CA THR A 844 -29.09 -14.07 14.80
C THR A 844 -28.24 -14.25 13.55
N ASP A 845 -26.97 -14.62 13.73
CA ASP A 845 -26.08 -15.04 12.65
C ASP A 845 -25.67 -16.50 12.85
N ILE A 846 -26.38 -17.38 12.15
CA ILE A 846 -26.14 -18.83 12.15
C ILE A 846 -25.36 -19.30 10.93
N SER A 847 -24.75 -18.40 10.16
CA SER A 847 -24.08 -18.73 8.89
C SER A 847 -23.00 -19.81 9.05
N SER A 848 -22.26 -19.80 10.16
CA SER A 848 -21.25 -20.81 10.49
C SER A 848 -21.86 -22.21 10.68
N TYR A 849 -23.03 -22.32 11.31
CA TYR A 849 -23.75 -23.58 11.45
C TYR A 849 -24.29 -24.06 10.10
N VAL A 850 -24.83 -23.14 9.28
CA VAL A 850 -25.35 -23.47 7.94
C VAL A 850 -24.24 -23.98 7.02
N ALA A 851 -23.04 -23.41 7.12
CA ALA A 851 -21.88 -23.80 6.32
C ALA A 851 -21.46 -25.27 6.53
N VAL A 852 -21.61 -25.80 7.76
CA VAL A 852 -21.29 -27.20 8.09
C VAL A 852 -22.50 -28.14 8.00
N ALA A 853 -23.71 -27.60 7.92
CA ALA A 853 -24.96 -28.36 8.00
C ALA A 853 -25.18 -29.37 6.87
N GLY A 854 -24.38 -29.38 5.80
CA GLY A 854 -24.38 -30.46 4.82
C GLY A 854 -24.04 -31.83 5.42
N ASP A 855 -23.22 -31.84 6.48
CA ASP A 855 -22.84 -33.01 7.26
C ASP A 855 -23.46 -32.93 8.66
N VAL A 856 -24.37 -33.86 8.97
CA VAL A 856 -25.10 -33.89 10.24
C VAL A 856 -24.16 -34.04 11.43
N ASN A 857 -23.10 -34.84 11.32
CA ASN A 857 -22.18 -35.05 12.43
C ASN A 857 -21.36 -33.79 12.69
N LYS A 858 -20.82 -33.14 11.65
CA LYS A 858 -20.08 -31.87 11.81
C LYS A 858 -20.95 -30.76 12.39
N LEU A 859 -22.22 -30.69 12.00
CA LEU A 859 -23.17 -29.76 12.59
C LEU A 859 -23.36 -30.02 14.09
N LEU A 860 -23.61 -31.27 14.46
CA LEU A 860 -23.81 -31.64 15.87
C LEU A 860 -22.54 -31.50 16.70
N ASP A 861 -21.35 -31.72 16.13
CA ASP A 861 -20.07 -31.44 16.78
C ASP A 861 -19.93 -29.95 17.09
N LEU A 862 -20.25 -29.08 16.13
CA LEU A 862 -20.19 -27.63 16.33
C LEU A 862 -21.22 -27.13 17.34
N VAL A 863 -22.48 -27.59 17.24
CA VAL A 863 -23.54 -27.23 18.19
C VAL A 863 -23.19 -27.75 19.59
N SER A 864 -22.70 -28.99 19.70
CA SER A 864 -22.24 -29.55 20.97
C SER A 864 -21.09 -28.75 21.55
N SER A 865 -20.10 -28.35 20.74
CA SER A 865 -18.94 -27.61 21.23
C SER A 865 -19.33 -26.25 21.82
N VAL A 866 -20.34 -25.59 21.26
CA VAL A 866 -20.77 -24.25 21.71
C VAL A 866 -21.81 -24.33 22.83
N MET A 867 -22.86 -25.13 22.68
CA MET A 867 -24.01 -25.11 23.60
C MET A 867 -23.92 -26.15 24.73
N LEU A 868 -23.09 -27.18 24.54
CA LEU A 868 -22.96 -28.33 25.45
C LEU A 868 -21.49 -28.63 25.75
N HIS A 869 -20.57 -27.69 25.53
CA HIS A 869 -19.15 -27.81 25.83
C HIS A 869 -18.52 -29.16 25.39
N GLY A 870 -18.93 -29.68 24.23
CA GLY A 870 -18.44 -30.94 23.65
C GLY A 870 -18.95 -32.23 24.33
N GLN A 871 -19.88 -32.12 25.27
CA GLN A 871 -20.38 -33.23 26.09
C GLN A 871 -21.82 -33.66 25.72
N MET A 872 -22.22 -33.50 24.45
CA MET A 872 -23.49 -34.05 23.99
C MET A 872 -23.50 -35.56 24.21
N SER A 873 -24.43 -36.05 25.03
CA SER A 873 -24.54 -37.49 25.30
C SER A 873 -24.81 -38.30 24.03
N ASP A 874 -24.32 -39.55 23.99
CA ASP A 874 -24.54 -40.45 22.86
C ASP A 874 -26.02 -40.67 22.54
N SER A 875 -26.86 -40.78 23.56
CA SER A 875 -28.32 -40.92 23.40
C SER A 875 -28.93 -39.70 22.71
N MET A 876 -28.55 -38.49 23.14
CA MET A 876 -29.01 -37.25 22.50
C MET A 876 -28.49 -37.17 21.06
N ARG A 877 -27.21 -37.45 20.83
CA ARG A 877 -26.61 -37.44 19.50
C ARG A 877 -27.32 -38.39 18.56
N SER A 878 -27.54 -39.65 18.96
CA SER A 878 -28.26 -40.64 18.16
C SER A 878 -29.68 -40.17 17.79
N THR A 879 -30.39 -39.58 18.75
CA THR A 879 -31.74 -39.03 18.54
C THR A 879 -31.73 -37.83 17.59
N LEU A 880 -30.76 -36.93 17.72
CA LEU A 880 -30.62 -35.76 16.85
C LEU A 880 -30.25 -36.16 15.43
N VAL A 881 -29.30 -37.09 15.25
CA VAL A 881 -28.89 -37.61 13.93
C VAL A 881 -30.11 -38.15 13.20
N SER A 882 -30.92 -39.00 13.82
CA SER A 882 -32.13 -39.56 13.18
C SER A 882 -33.18 -38.49 12.88
N THR A 883 -33.34 -37.49 13.77
CA THR A 883 -34.35 -36.44 13.64
C THR A 883 -34.04 -35.44 12.53
N ILE A 884 -32.78 -35.01 12.39
CA ILE A 884 -32.41 -33.89 11.48
C ILE A 884 -31.85 -34.35 10.14
N THR A 885 -31.41 -35.60 10.00
CA THR A 885 -30.93 -36.15 8.71
C THR A 885 -31.95 -36.00 7.57
N PRO A 886 -33.26 -36.24 7.77
CA PRO A 886 -34.27 -36.08 6.72
C PRO A 886 -34.45 -34.63 6.22
N ILE A 887 -33.99 -33.62 6.98
CA ILE A 887 -34.14 -32.21 6.61
C ILE A 887 -33.07 -31.86 5.56
N THR A 888 -33.45 -31.69 4.29
CA THR A 888 -32.50 -31.46 3.19
C THR A 888 -31.98 -30.02 3.09
N ASP A 889 -32.80 -29.03 3.45
CA ASP A 889 -32.39 -27.63 3.48
C ASP A 889 -31.43 -27.38 4.65
N THR A 890 -30.19 -27.00 4.34
CA THR A 890 -29.10 -26.85 5.32
C THR A 890 -29.42 -25.79 6.38
N LYS A 891 -30.12 -24.71 6.01
CA LYS A 891 -30.53 -23.66 6.94
C LYS A 891 -31.60 -24.17 7.91
N ARG A 892 -32.63 -24.87 7.43
CA ARG A 892 -33.65 -25.51 8.27
C ARG A 892 -33.05 -26.58 9.17
N ARG A 893 -32.10 -27.37 8.67
CA ARG A 893 -31.38 -28.39 9.45
C ARG A 893 -30.57 -27.76 10.58
N ALA A 894 -29.82 -26.70 10.30
CA ALA A 894 -29.08 -25.95 11.32
C ALA A 894 -30.02 -25.38 12.39
N LYS A 895 -31.13 -24.75 11.99
CA LYS A 895 -32.15 -24.26 12.94
C LYS A 895 -32.73 -25.37 13.80
N ALA A 896 -33.06 -26.53 13.22
CA ALA A 896 -33.58 -27.67 13.97
C ALA A 896 -32.59 -28.17 15.01
N ALA A 897 -31.31 -28.31 14.66
CA ALA A 897 -30.27 -28.69 15.61
C ALA A 897 -30.15 -27.68 16.77
N LEU A 898 -30.08 -26.38 16.47
CA LEU A 898 -29.97 -25.31 17.46
C LEU A 898 -31.19 -25.24 18.39
N TYR A 899 -32.40 -25.38 17.85
CA TYR A 899 -33.62 -25.41 18.65
C TYR A 899 -33.70 -26.63 19.56
N LEU A 900 -33.46 -27.83 19.02
CA LEU A 900 -33.57 -29.08 19.79
C LEU A 900 -32.51 -29.15 20.89
N VAL A 901 -31.28 -28.74 20.60
CA VAL A 901 -30.21 -28.69 21.61
C VAL A 901 -30.47 -27.59 22.62
N GLY A 902 -30.76 -26.35 22.20
CA GLY A 902 -31.01 -25.22 23.11
C GLY A 902 -32.22 -25.40 24.03
N SER A 903 -33.20 -26.20 23.61
CA SER A 903 -34.38 -26.53 24.41
C SER A 903 -34.18 -27.74 25.33
N SER A 904 -33.07 -28.47 25.18
CA SER A 904 -32.81 -29.70 25.92
C SER A 904 -32.44 -29.45 27.38
N SER A 905 -32.65 -30.43 28.24
CA SER A 905 -32.20 -30.38 29.64
C SER A 905 -30.68 -30.25 29.77
N GLN A 906 -29.90 -30.84 28.86
CA GLN A 906 -28.44 -30.76 28.88
C GLN A 906 -27.95 -29.32 28.63
N ALA A 907 -28.61 -28.55 27.76
CA ALA A 907 -28.23 -27.15 27.51
C ALA A 907 -28.62 -26.20 28.66
N GLN A 908 -29.58 -26.61 29.51
CA GLN A 908 -30.05 -25.81 30.63
C GLN A 908 -29.14 -25.88 31.85
N VAL A 909 -28.27 -26.88 31.94
CA VAL A 909 -27.27 -27.01 33.00
C VAL A 909 -25.96 -26.40 32.50
N GLN A 910 -25.33 -25.61 33.35
CA GLN A 910 -23.96 -25.14 33.19
C GLN A 910 -23.06 -26.06 34.01
N HIS A 911 -21.98 -26.54 33.42
CA HIS A 911 -21.05 -27.47 34.07
C HIS A 911 -19.72 -26.85 34.47
#